data_AF-A0A9W8TJ18-F1
#
_entry.id   AF-A0A9W8TJ18-F1
#
_cell.length_a   1.000
_cell.length_b   1.000
_cell.length_c   1.000
_cell.angle_alpha   90.00
_cell.angle_beta   90.00
_cell.angle_gamma   90.00
#
_symmetry.space_group_name_H-M   'P 1'
#
loop_
_entity.id
_entity.type
_entity.pdbx_description
1 polymer ?
#
loop_
_entity_poly.entity_id
_entity_poly.type
_entity_poly.pdbx_seq_one_letter_code
_entity_poly.pdbx_strand_id
1 'polypeptide(L)'
;MSVDFHPYRWEIIQDLFGLIDCHLRDLQCQQPNGILVTSTRENFPAVQFLRAATETALHDRIVGDVCSGRVTLLRPASSQYQQKERAIREVLCGTKISEKLLRRVANLFENPEIALNALLLVRGLLINKIIILCLNKRWNVQYGLHPDRDPMAVPFEAKGKPSEQAEYGHPDVAILFTCLSFYYAGLTQAQLVQMVGHLLQSSDPAAQYDCLTSTCPKLPASLRRWTVLNTDDKAQMEQLWSCLRRNRTAINHFLNHFVFPVHARQFEIKLQACSWDIPICSENKTQLTQTTGFSGTNDNRWMLPLTISQRDLPELQHTSAEVLSYLLQRRNREFHMIPNPREGKSKELCFLEDLKAKGVSVLIDVGAYISEMDNQELAHTWLLVDCKAKAVVYFRNDNRAWVHYRNNTKEDVPLLATPLAEDLSSCNVFLDEGHTRGVDLRLPSNICGAVTLALKLTKDHAVQAAMRLRQLQTTQKVCFYGPRAVVSSIKDFHQLRPYERIESVHVVSWLLEQTCRSIEDQQGLYAAQGIDFCQRTDTMWQCKKFMTSLSERQKLLQVLKQPERKTLQELYGSVLKKSVTSHESSVTSPQLRSFIESLALTSKDGYSGFQAGGVFEEVEQEREVETQVEQVRQVEKRIRYEALSFPGMHPDVVQFAQTGKLEAALTAKAKQPGFEHAFSFVGRTAIAKSFGVHESNAKLFVSKEFTRTIRIAKNSHEDDNFLRPVEWIVWSPQTETALVIIPEEAEHLLAYLRSRRGKPRVHLITYAAAVTKAMVQFNHLDFYTYPELPTGFRIPKQIKVELGILAGRLYVDEHEWKAVAEYTMGTANDSNKIAANPAAFVLEWLTARRKTVNVLRTPMGYICTGREMESTDSPGDANGDEDEADEAGLVE
;
A
#
# COMPACT_ATOMS: atom_id res chain seq x y z
N MET A 1 -3.41 -20.40 -0.36
CA MET A 1 -4.71 -19.68 -0.22
C MET A 1 -4.42 -18.19 -0.09
N SER A 2 -5.36 -17.30 -0.39
CA SER A 2 -5.17 -15.86 -0.13
C SER A 2 -4.99 -15.58 1.36
N VAL A 3 -4.26 -14.51 1.70
CA VAL A 3 -4.15 -14.03 3.09
C VAL A 3 -5.51 -13.77 3.72
N ASP A 4 -5.59 -13.96 5.04
CA ASP A 4 -6.82 -13.68 5.80
C ASP A 4 -7.31 -12.23 5.59
N PHE A 5 -8.63 -12.01 5.57
CA PHE A 5 -9.28 -10.71 5.34
C PHE A 5 -8.98 -10.04 3.98
N HIS A 6 -8.58 -10.82 2.97
CA HIS A 6 -8.55 -10.37 1.57
C HIS A 6 -9.94 -9.88 1.09
N PRO A 7 -10.02 -8.86 0.22
CA PRO A 7 -8.94 -7.96 -0.22
C PRO A 7 -8.70 -6.79 0.75
N TYR A 8 -9.61 -6.59 1.71
CA TYR A 8 -9.62 -5.43 2.61
C TYR A 8 -8.32 -5.24 3.40
N ARG A 9 -7.58 -6.33 3.68
CA ARG A 9 -6.30 -6.29 4.39
C ARG A 9 -5.28 -5.35 3.73
N TRP A 10 -5.05 -5.47 2.43
CA TRP A 10 -4.11 -4.58 1.72
C TRP A 10 -4.74 -3.23 1.35
N GLU A 11 -6.05 -3.17 1.13
CA GLU A 11 -6.74 -1.91 0.85
C GLU A 11 -6.68 -0.95 2.05
N ILE A 12 -6.83 -1.44 3.27
CA ILE A 12 -6.67 -0.64 4.49
C ILE A 12 -5.23 -0.12 4.60
N ILE A 13 -4.24 -0.95 4.32
CA ILE A 13 -2.83 -0.53 4.33
C ILE A 13 -2.58 0.60 3.30
N GLN A 14 -3.12 0.46 2.09
CA GLN A 14 -3.03 1.48 1.04
C GLN A 14 -3.74 2.80 1.41
N ASP A 15 -4.88 2.71 2.10
CA ASP A 15 -5.63 3.86 2.61
C ASP A 15 -4.84 4.58 3.72
N LEU A 16 -4.27 3.82 4.66
CA LEU A 16 -3.37 4.34 5.69
C LEU A 16 -2.15 5.05 5.09
N PHE A 17 -1.52 4.48 4.06
CA PHE A 17 -0.42 5.16 3.36
C PHE A 17 -0.86 6.50 2.75
N GLY A 18 -2.12 6.62 2.30
CA GLY A 18 -2.64 7.88 1.81
C GLY A 18 -2.71 8.98 2.86
N LEU A 19 -3.10 8.61 4.07
CA LEU A 19 -3.14 9.52 5.20
C LEU A 19 -1.72 9.88 5.67
N ILE A 20 -0.83 8.88 5.69
CA ILE A 20 0.56 9.02 6.13
C ILE A 20 1.35 9.97 5.22
N ASP A 21 1.17 9.93 3.89
CA ASP A 21 1.84 10.87 2.97
C ASP A 21 1.60 12.34 3.38
N CYS A 22 0.36 12.69 3.73
CA CYS A 22 0.03 14.02 4.25
C CYS A 22 0.73 14.31 5.58
N HIS A 23 0.67 13.38 6.54
CA HIS A 23 1.25 13.58 7.86
C HIS A 23 2.76 13.69 7.87
N LEU A 24 3.46 12.96 6.99
CA LEU A 24 4.92 13.00 6.92
C LEU A 24 5.44 14.38 6.51
N ARG A 25 4.72 15.07 5.61
CA ARG A 25 5.05 16.43 5.18
C ARG A 25 4.86 17.44 6.32
N ASP A 26 3.74 17.34 7.03
CA ASP A 26 3.47 18.18 8.20
C ASP A 26 4.51 17.98 9.31
N LEU A 27 4.87 16.71 9.59
CA LEU A 27 5.85 16.37 10.62
C LEU A 27 7.24 16.90 10.25
N GLN A 28 7.61 16.88 8.98
CA GLN A 28 8.86 17.48 8.53
C GLN A 28 8.91 19.00 8.81
N CYS A 29 7.81 19.71 8.59
CA CYS A 29 7.72 21.15 8.89
C CYS A 29 7.74 21.43 10.40
N GLN A 30 7.03 20.63 11.20
CA GLN A 30 6.89 20.86 12.65
C GLN A 30 8.11 20.38 13.45
N GLN A 31 8.77 19.31 13.00
CA GLN A 31 9.87 18.65 13.71
C GLN A 31 11.05 18.35 12.76
N PRO A 32 11.71 19.39 12.20
CA PRO A 32 12.75 19.22 11.18
C PRO A 32 13.99 18.45 11.65
N ASN A 33 14.21 18.33 12.97
CA ASN A 33 15.29 17.55 13.56
C ASN A 33 14.85 16.14 14.02
N GLY A 34 13.56 15.81 13.89
CA GLY A 34 12.98 14.53 14.33
C GLY A 34 12.76 13.52 13.21
N ILE A 35 12.68 13.99 11.96
CA ILE A 35 12.48 13.16 10.77
C ILE A 35 13.32 13.68 9.60
N LEU A 36 13.94 12.76 8.87
CA LEU A 36 14.55 13.03 7.57
C LEU A 36 13.60 12.52 6.48
N VAL A 37 13.24 13.37 5.54
CA VAL A 37 12.40 13.01 4.39
C VAL A 37 13.22 13.17 3.12
N THR A 38 13.32 12.11 2.34
CA THR A 38 14.06 12.05 1.07
C THR A 38 13.04 11.82 -0.04
N SER A 39 12.47 12.89 -0.62
CA SER A 39 11.53 12.76 -1.74
C SER A 39 11.35 14.05 -2.55
N THR A 40 11.04 13.88 -3.83
CA THR A 40 10.47 14.91 -4.70
C THR A 40 8.96 15.03 -4.47
N ARG A 41 8.37 16.21 -4.69
CA ARG A 41 6.93 16.48 -4.45
C ARG A 41 5.94 15.48 -5.12
N GLU A 42 6.40 14.74 -6.12
CA GLU A 42 5.60 13.80 -6.92
C GLU A 42 5.61 12.35 -6.42
N ASN A 43 6.45 12.00 -5.44
CA ASN A 43 6.64 10.61 -5.00
C ASN A 43 6.22 10.42 -3.53
N PHE A 44 5.82 9.19 -3.18
CA PHE A 44 5.64 8.82 -1.78
C PHE A 44 6.94 9.09 -1.00
N PRO A 45 6.89 9.77 0.16
CA PRO A 45 8.09 10.18 0.86
C PRO A 45 8.84 9.00 1.49
N ALA A 46 10.10 8.78 1.10
CA ALA A 46 11.00 7.92 1.85
C ALA A 46 11.48 8.65 3.10
N VAL A 47 11.37 8.01 4.27
CA VAL A 47 11.62 8.69 5.55
C VAL A 47 12.55 7.91 6.46
N GLN A 48 13.22 8.65 7.35
CA GLN A 48 13.97 8.08 8.46
C GLN A 48 13.63 8.85 9.73
N PHE A 49 13.09 8.15 10.73
CA PHE A 49 12.78 8.73 12.03
C PHE A 49 14.05 8.80 12.87
N LEU A 50 14.36 9.98 13.39
CA LEU A 50 15.56 10.25 14.19
C LEU A 50 15.25 10.28 15.69
N ARG A 51 13.97 10.50 16.06
CA ARG A 51 13.53 10.62 17.45
C ARG A 51 12.24 9.84 17.68
N ALA A 52 12.19 9.13 18.80
CA ALA A 52 10.99 8.39 19.23
C ALA A 52 9.75 9.30 19.36
N ALA A 53 9.92 10.55 19.77
CA ALA A 53 8.82 11.52 19.86
C ALA A 53 8.13 11.77 18.50
N THR A 54 8.88 11.71 17.40
CA THR A 54 8.33 11.89 16.05
C THR A 54 7.59 10.64 15.56
N GLU A 55 8.09 9.45 15.92
CA GLU A 55 7.36 8.19 15.71
C GLU A 55 6.01 8.21 16.44
N THR A 56 6.01 8.62 17.72
CA THR A 56 4.80 8.75 18.53
C THR A 56 3.82 9.78 17.93
N ALA A 57 4.33 10.91 17.43
CA ALA A 57 3.49 11.92 16.79
C ALA A 57 2.79 11.39 15.51
N LEU A 58 3.49 10.60 14.68
CA LEU A 58 2.87 9.96 13.52
C LEU A 58 1.83 8.91 13.96
N HIS A 59 2.18 8.08 14.94
CA HIS A 59 1.27 7.10 15.52
C HIS A 59 -0.03 7.75 16.01
N ASP A 60 0.06 8.85 16.76
CA ASP A 60 -1.12 9.55 17.30
C ASP A 60 -1.98 10.21 16.21
N ARG A 61 -1.36 10.70 15.13
CA ARG A 61 -2.06 11.23 13.95
C ARG A 61 -2.87 10.14 13.25
N ILE A 62 -2.29 8.96 13.02
CA ILE A 62 -2.98 7.80 12.42
C ILE A 62 -4.17 7.38 13.30
N VAL A 63 -3.98 7.32 14.62
CA VAL A 63 -5.09 7.03 15.57
C VAL A 63 -6.19 8.10 15.45
N GLY A 64 -5.81 9.38 15.35
CA GLY A 64 -6.74 10.49 15.12
C GLY A 64 -7.51 10.36 13.81
N ASP A 65 -6.90 9.87 12.73
CA ASP A 65 -7.57 9.62 11.45
C ASP A 65 -8.68 8.57 11.59
N VAL A 66 -8.41 7.48 12.31
CA VAL A 66 -9.40 6.43 12.58
C VAL A 66 -10.52 6.96 13.48
N CYS A 67 -10.17 7.71 14.53
CA CYS A 67 -11.14 8.35 15.43
C CYS A 67 -11.99 9.43 14.74
N SER A 68 -11.53 9.98 13.61
CA SER A 68 -12.30 10.93 12.79
C SER A 68 -13.06 10.26 11.64
N GLY A 69 -12.96 8.93 11.48
CA GLY A 69 -13.65 8.19 10.42
C GLY A 69 -13.08 8.42 9.02
N ARG A 70 -11.81 8.84 8.91
CA ARG A 70 -11.14 9.11 7.63
C ARG A 70 -10.69 7.85 6.89
N VAL A 71 -10.61 6.71 7.58
CA VAL A 71 -10.32 5.42 6.96
C VAL A 71 -11.58 4.87 6.29
N THR A 72 -11.50 4.63 4.98
CA THR A 72 -12.63 4.38 4.09
C THR A 72 -13.49 3.19 4.50
N LEU A 73 -12.89 2.14 5.09
CA LEU A 73 -13.57 0.93 5.56
C LEU A 73 -14.02 0.99 7.03
N LEU A 74 -13.63 2.03 7.77
CA LEU A 74 -14.03 2.29 9.16
C LEU A 74 -14.95 3.51 9.21
N ARG A 75 -16.14 3.37 8.62
CA ARG A 75 -17.14 4.45 8.52
C ARG A 75 -18.06 4.54 9.72
N PRO A 76 -18.14 5.69 10.40
CA PRO A 76 -19.04 5.87 11.53
C PRO A 76 -20.52 5.66 11.16
N ALA A 77 -21.25 4.88 11.95
CA ALA A 77 -22.70 4.67 11.77
C ALA A 77 -23.57 5.81 12.34
N SER A 78 -22.99 6.70 13.16
CA SER A 78 -23.74 7.82 13.76
C SER A 78 -22.90 9.09 13.91
N SER A 79 -23.56 10.24 13.91
CA SER A 79 -22.93 11.55 14.17
C SER A 79 -22.40 11.69 15.61
N GLN A 80 -22.83 10.83 16.54
CA GLN A 80 -22.31 10.78 17.92
C GLN A 80 -20.99 10.00 18.05
N TYR A 81 -20.44 9.48 16.95
CA TYR A 81 -19.20 8.71 16.92
C TYR A 81 -18.02 9.43 17.57
N GLN A 82 -17.88 10.74 17.37
CA GLN A 82 -16.79 11.52 17.95
C GLN A 82 -16.78 11.49 19.48
N GLN A 83 -17.95 11.36 20.12
CA GLN A 83 -18.07 11.24 21.58
C GLN A 83 -17.54 9.89 22.11
N LYS A 84 -17.24 8.93 21.23
CA LYS A 84 -16.70 7.60 21.56
C LYS A 84 -15.22 7.45 21.22
N GLU A 85 -14.53 8.54 20.86
CA GLU A 85 -13.08 8.57 20.57
C GLU A 85 -12.26 7.80 21.62
N ARG A 86 -12.55 8.00 22.91
CA ARG A 86 -11.84 7.34 24.01
C ARG A 86 -11.87 5.81 23.91
N ALA A 87 -13.01 5.23 23.55
CA ALA A 87 -13.15 3.78 23.43
C ALA A 87 -12.40 3.23 22.20
N ILE A 88 -12.39 3.98 21.11
CA ILE A 88 -11.63 3.63 19.89
C ILE A 88 -10.13 3.67 20.18
N ARG A 89 -9.64 4.73 20.84
CA ARG A 89 -8.24 4.83 21.28
C ARG A 89 -7.85 3.69 22.22
N GLU A 90 -8.73 3.30 23.13
CA GLU A 90 -8.50 2.15 24.01
C GLU A 90 -8.34 0.85 23.21
N VAL A 91 -9.17 0.63 22.19
CA VAL A 91 -9.06 -0.52 21.28
C VAL A 91 -7.80 -0.46 20.41
N LEU A 92 -7.35 0.70 19.95
CA LEU A 92 -6.18 0.80 19.08
C LEU A 92 -4.86 0.81 19.83
N CYS A 93 -4.80 1.42 21.01
CA CYS A 93 -3.55 1.67 21.73
C CYS A 93 -3.43 0.92 23.06
N GLY A 94 -4.51 0.36 23.60
CA GLY A 94 -4.49 -0.33 24.89
C GLY A 94 -3.64 -1.60 24.86
N THR A 95 -2.90 -1.90 25.92
CA THR A 95 -2.02 -3.09 25.98
C THR A 95 -2.78 -4.41 26.00
N LYS A 96 -4.02 -4.41 26.50
CA LYS A 96 -4.94 -5.56 26.47
C LYS A 96 -6.22 -5.17 25.77
N ILE A 97 -6.74 -6.08 24.95
CA ILE A 97 -8.02 -5.92 24.28
C ILE A 97 -9.05 -6.87 24.88
N SER A 98 -10.23 -6.35 25.20
CA SER A 98 -11.39 -7.15 25.58
C SER A 98 -12.25 -7.36 24.35
N GLU A 99 -12.61 -8.62 24.06
CA GLU A 99 -13.48 -8.95 22.92
C GLU A 99 -14.83 -8.22 23.00
N LYS A 100 -15.36 -8.01 24.22
CA LYS A 100 -16.59 -7.23 24.45
C LYS A 100 -16.43 -5.78 24.05
N LEU A 101 -15.27 -5.17 24.35
CA LEU A 101 -14.97 -3.78 23.99
C LEU A 101 -14.78 -3.66 22.47
N LEU A 102 -14.05 -4.58 21.86
CA LEU A 102 -13.83 -4.61 20.42
C LEU A 102 -15.17 -4.70 19.66
N ARG A 103 -16.04 -5.64 20.02
CA ARG A 103 -17.39 -5.75 19.40
C ARG A 103 -18.23 -4.50 19.62
N ARG A 104 -18.16 -3.90 20.82
CA ARG A 104 -18.87 -2.64 21.12
C ARG A 104 -18.40 -1.50 20.23
N VAL A 105 -17.09 -1.39 19.98
CA VAL A 105 -16.50 -0.37 19.11
C VAL A 105 -16.79 -0.67 17.64
N ALA A 106 -16.74 -1.94 17.21
CA ALA A 106 -17.11 -2.36 15.86
C ALA A 106 -18.57 -1.98 15.51
N ASN A 107 -19.49 -2.08 16.47
CA ASN A 107 -20.89 -1.65 16.31
C ASN A 107 -21.07 -0.13 16.15
N LEU A 108 -20.01 0.67 16.31
CA LEU A 108 -20.06 2.10 16.01
C LEU A 108 -19.91 2.40 14.52
N PHE A 109 -19.59 1.40 13.70
CA PHE A 109 -19.35 1.53 12.27
C PHE A 109 -20.47 0.89 11.44
N GLU A 110 -20.64 1.34 10.20
CA GLU A 110 -21.73 0.88 9.31
C GLU A 110 -21.72 -0.64 9.10
N ASN A 111 -20.53 -1.24 8.97
CA ASN A 111 -20.36 -2.68 8.82
C ASN A 111 -19.54 -3.25 10.00
N PRO A 112 -20.20 -3.72 11.07
CA PRO A 112 -19.50 -4.20 12.27
C PRO A 112 -18.53 -5.36 12.02
N GLU A 113 -18.87 -6.28 11.10
CA GLU A 113 -18.02 -7.46 10.81
C GLU A 113 -16.71 -7.06 10.10
N ILE A 114 -16.80 -6.17 9.10
CA ILE A 114 -15.62 -5.61 8.44
C ILE A 114 -14.83 -4.75 9.43
N ALA A 115 -15.53 -3.93 10.22
CA ALA A 115 -14.90 -3.04 11.19
C ALA A 115 -14.11 -3.80 12.26
N LEU A 116 -14.60 -4.97 12.70
CA LEU A 116 -13.90 -5.80 13.69
C LEU A 116 -12.50 -6.19 13.20
N ASN A 117 -12.41 -6.75 11.99
CA ASN A 117 -11.12 -7.16 11.40
C ASN A 117 -10.25 -5.96 11.02
N ALA A 118 -10.86 -4.89 10.51
CA ALA A 118 -10.15 -3.64 10.21
C ALA A 118 -9.51 -3.01 11.47
N LEU A 119 -10.23 -2.97 12.59
CA LEU A 119 -9.70 -2.47 13.87
C LEU A 119 -8.55 -3.35 14.39
N LEU A 120 -8.65 -4.68 14.26
CA LEU A 120 -7.56 -5.59 14.63
C LEU A 120 -6.30 -5.37 13.80
N LEU A 121 -6.46 -5.22 12.48
CA LEU A 121 -5.35 -4.94 11.58
C LEU A 121 -4.67 -3.62 11.94
N VAL A 122 -5.44 -2.53 12.04
CA VAL A 122 -4.89 -1.20 12.37
C VAL A 122 -4.21 -1.22 13.74
N ARG A 123 -4.85 -1.84 14.74
CA ARG A 123 -4.26 -2.04 16.07
C ARG A 123 -2.92 -2.77 15.99
N GLY A 124 -2.85 -3.87 15.23
CA GLY A 124 -1.63 -4.66 15.05
C GLY A 124 -0.50 -3.86 14.42
N LEU A 125 -0.82 -3.10 13.37
CA LEU A 125 0.15 -2.23 12.67
C LEU A 125 0.71 -1.13 13.58
N LEU A 126 -0.10 -0.63 14.52
CA LEU A 126 0.24 0.46 15.42
C LEU A 126 0.97 -0.02 16.69
N ILE A 127 0.39 -0.94 17.45
CA ILE A 127 0.94 -1.42 18.74
C ILE A 127 2.30 -2.10 18.54
N ASN A 128 2.42 -2.91 17.49
CA ASN A 128 3.67 -3.60 17.19
C ASN A 128 4.63 -2.72 16.35
N LYS A 129 4.28 -1.44 16.13
CA LYS A 129 5.04 -0.46 15.35
C LYS A 129 5.43 -0.93 13.93
N ILE A 130 4.68 -1.86 13.34
CA ILE A 130 4.98 -2.45 12.04
C ILE A 130 5.07 -1.37 10.97
N ILE A 131 4.12 -0.43 10.98
CA ILE A 131 4.06 0.63 9.97
C ILE A 131 5.24 1.60 10.10
N ILE A 132 5.60 1.98 11.33
CA ILE A 132 6.75 2.86 11.61
C ILE A 132 8.05 2.19 11.19
N LEU A 133 8.20 0.90 11.51
CA LEU A 133 9.36 0.13 11.09
C LEU A 133 9.48 0.09 9.56
N CYS A 134 8.40 -0.28 8.87
CA CYS A 134 8.45 -0.42 7.42
C CYS A 134 8.80 0.90 6.74
N LEU A 135 8.27 2.02 7.26
CA LEU A 135 8.62 3.37 6.81
C LEU A 135 10.09 3.73 7.09
N ASN A 136 10.68 3.25 8.18
CA ASN A 136 12.05 3.57 8.59
C ASN A 136 13.13 2.67 7.93
N LYS A 137 12.72 1.65 7.15
CA LYS A 137 13.60 0.77 6.40
C LYS A 137 13.97 1.39 5.05
N ARG A 138 15.20 1.16 4.60
CA ARG A 138 15.73 1.75 3.37
C ARG A 138 15.40 0.88 2.15
N TRP A 139 14.62 1.41 1.24
CA TRP A 139 14.34 0.80 -0.06
C TRP A 139 15.62 0.70 -0.91
N ASN A 140 15.72 -0.37 -1.70
CA ASN A 140 16.86 -0.73 -2.55
C ASN A 140 18.18 -0.99 -1.79
N VAL A 141 18.12 -1.09 -0.45
CA VAL A 141 19.24 -1.43 0.44
C VAL A 141 18.87 -2.56 1.36
N GLN A 142 17.70 -2.48 2.01
CA GLN A 142 17.22 -3.51 2.95
C GLN A 142 16.06 -4.33 2.39
N TYR A 143 15.34 -3.77 1.42
CA TYR A 143 14.21 -4.42 0.77
C TYR A 143 13.93 -3.79 -0.61
N GLY A 144 13.18 -4.52 -1.44
CA GLY A 144 12.77 -4.06 -2.76
C GLY A 144 12.16 -5.19 -3.58
N LEU A 145 12.00 -5.00 -4.88
CA LEU A 145 11.53 -6.05 -5.79
C LEU A 145 12.72 -6.81 -6.39
N HIS A 146 12.55 -8.11 -6.58
CA HIS A 146 13.49 -8.91 -7.37
C HIS A 146 13.05 -8.90 -8.84
N PRO A 147 13.94 -8.61 -9.82
CA PRO A 147 13.58 -8.55 -11.24
C PRO A 147 13.03 -9.87 -11.80
N ASP A 148 13.61 -11.00 -11.38
CA ASP A 148 13.29 -12.33 -11.92
C ASP A 148 12.32 -13.17 -11.06
N ARG A 149 11.77 -12.61 -9.97
CA ARG A 149 10.80 -13.33 -9.11
C ARG A 149 9.42 -12.69 -9.20
N ASP A 150 8.46 -13.34 -8.54
CA ASP A 150 7.13 -12.79 -8.31
C ASP A 150 7.20 -11.34 -7.77
N PRO A 151 6.25 -10.47 -8.14
CA PRO A 151 6.26 -9.03 -7.83
C PRO A 151 5.92 -8.72 -6.36
N MET A 152 6.51 -9.46 -5.43
CA MET A 152 6.46 -9.24 -3.99
C MET A 152 7.80 -8.69 -3.51
N ALA A 153 7.77 -7.86 -2.46
CA ALA A 153 9.01 -7.36 -1.88
C ALA A 153 9.81 -8.49 -1.21
N VAL A 154 11.12 -8.45 -1.39
CA VAL A 154 12.10 -9.38 -0.82
C VAL A 154 13.16 -8.61 -0.02
N PRO A 155 13.83 -9.28 0.94
CA PRO A 155 15.03 -8.75 1.59
C PRO A 155 16.17 -8.52 0.61
N PHE A 156 17.04 -7.56 0.92
CA PHE A 156 18.24 -7.26 0.14
C PHE A 156 19.48 -7.66 0.94
N GLU A 157 20.42 -8.34 0.28
CA GLU A 157 21.70 -8.74 0.88
C GLU A 157 22.70 -7.58 0.92
N ALA A 158 22.57 -6.67 -0.05
CA ALA A 158 23.29 -5.41 -0.13
C ALA A 158 22.49 -4.43 -1.01
N LYS A 159 22.92 -3.17 -1.07
CA LYS A 159 22.40 -2.19 -2.02
C LYS A 159 22.25 -2.78 -3.44
N GLY A 160 21.04 -2.70 -3.98
CA GLY A 160 20.71 -3.14 -5.33
C GLY A 160 20.78 -4.65 -5.56
N LYS A 161 21.03 -5.45 -4.52
CA LYS A 161 21.15 -6.91 -4.58
C LYS A 161 20.01 -7.55 -3.78
N PRO A 162 18.85 -7.82 -4.41
CA PRO A 162 17.78 -8.57 -3.77
C PRO A 162 18.25 -9.99 -3.46
N SER A 163 17.73 -10.59 -2.39
CA SER A 163 17.99 -11.99 -2.08
C SER A 163 17.28 -12.92 -3.07
N GLU A 164 18.00 -13.93 -3.54
CA GLU A 164 17.51 -14.92 -4.50
C GLU A 164 16.35 -15.75 -3.93
N GLN A 165 16.39 -16.05 -2.62
CA GLN A 165 15.45 -17.02 -2.00
C GLN A 165 14.71 -16.48 -0.78
N ALA A 166 15.18 -15.40 -0.15
CA ALA A 166 14.52 -14.88 1.05
C ALA A 166 13.18 -14.18 0.71
N GLU A 167 12.22 -14.32 1.62
CA GLU A 167 10.89 -13.71 1.59
C GLU A 167 10.51 -13.17 2.97
N TYR A 168 9.44 -12.36 3.00
CA TYR A 168 8.89 -11.85 4.24
C TYR A 168 7.86 -12.81 4.87
N GLY A 169 8.18 -13.42 6.02
CA GLY A 169 7.29 -14.39 6.68
C GLY A 169 6.04 -13.75 7.32
N HIS A 170 6.13 -12.48 7.76
CA HIS A 170 4.97 -11.75 8.28
C HIS A 170 4.14 -11.12 7.15
N PRO A 171 2.85 -11.48 6.97
CA PRO A 171 2.04 -11.06 5.82
C PRO A 171 1.90 -9.54 5.70
N ASP A 172 1.67 -8.82 6.81
CA ASP A 172 1.52 -7.36 6.74
C ASP A 172 2.83 -6.64 6.41
N VAL A 173 3.99 -7.21 6.80
CA VAL A 173 5.31 -6.66 6.43
C VAL A 173 5.55 -6.85 4.95
N ALA A 174 5.25 -8.04 4.41
CA ALA A 174 5.33 -8.32 2.99
C ALA A 174 4.45 -7.36 2.16
N ILE A 175 3.20 -7.13 2.59
CA ILE A 175 2.27 -6.23 1.92
C ILE A 175 2.76 -4.78 1.99
N LEU A 176 3.18 -4.30 3.17
CA LEU A 176 3.69 -2.93 3.36
C LEU A 176 4.93 -2.67 2.49
N PHE A 177 5.93 -3.55 2.51
CA PHE A 177 7.13 -3.41 1.70
C PHE A 177 6.85 -3.53 0.21
N THR A 178 5.89 -4.37 -0.20
CA THR A 178 5.48 -4.46 -1.60
C THR A 178 4.86 -3.14 -2.05
N CYS A 179 3.93 -2.57 -1.28
CA CYS A 179 3.35 -1.25 -1.58
C CYS A 179 4.44 -0.17 -1.69
N LEU A 180 5.32 -0.07 -0.69
CA LEU A 180 6.41 0.92 -0.67
C LEU A 180 7.37 0.73 -1.85
N SER A 181 7.73 -0.50 -2.20
CA SER A 181 8.62 -0.79 -3.32
C SER A 181 8.04 -0.31 -4.65
N PHE A 182 6.74 -0.52 -4.88
CA PHE A 182 6.08 0.00 -6.07
C PHE A 182 5.88 1.52 -6.02
N TYR A 183 5.66 2.12 -4.85
CA TYR A 183 5.58 3.58 -4.72
C TYR A 183 6.91 4.27 -5.05
N TYR A 184 8.04 3.63 -4.75
CA TYR A 184 9.37 4.18 -5.05
C TYR A 184 9.82 3.85 -6.48
N ALA A 185 9.67 2.61 -6.95
CA ALA A 185 10.07 2.20 -8.29
C ALA A 185 9.14 2.77 -9.39
N GLY A 186 7.84 2.81 -9.09
CA GLY A 186 6.78 3.02 -10.07
C GLY A 186 6.50 1.78 -10.93
N LEU A 187 5.46 1.86 -11.74
CA LEU A 187 5.11 0.83 -12.72
C LEU A 187 6.07 0.84 -13.90
N THR A 188 6.38 -0.33 -14.43
CA THR A 188 7.00 -0.45 -15.76
C THR A 188 5.97 -0.17 -16.85
N GLN A 189 6.42 0.15 -18.06
CA GLN A 189 5.51 0.37 -19.19
C GLN A 189 4.67 -0.88 -19.48
N ALA A 190 5.27 -2.07 -19.43
CA ALA A 190 4.57 -3.33 -19.66
C ALA A 190 3.45 -3.56 -18.63
N GLN A 191 3.72 -3.30 -17.35
CA GLN A 191 2.72 -3.40 -16.27
C GLN A 191 1.57 -2.41 -16.47
N LEU A 192 1.86 -1.19 -16.93
CA LEU A 192 0.82 -0.20 -17.22
C LEU A 192 -0.04 -0.60 -18.42
N VAL A 193 0.55 -1.10 -19.50
CA VAL A 193 -0.21 -1.60 -20.66
C VAL A 193 -1.11 -2.76 -20.26
N GLN A 194 -0.61 -3.70 -19.45
CA GLN A 194 -1.40 -4.80 -18.90
C GLN A 194 -2.58 -4.29 -18.06
N MET A 195 -2.34 -3.29 -17.20
CA MET A 195 -3.35 -2.66 -16.36
C MET A 195 -4.45 -2.00 -17.20
N VAL A 196 -4.07 -1.21 -18.21
CA VAL A 196 -5.01 -0.53 -19.11
C VAL A 196 -5.82 -1.55 -19.92
N GLY A 197 -5.18 -2.62 -20.42
CA GLY A 197 -5.87 -3.69 -21.13
C GLY A 197 -6.95 -4.38 -20.28
N HIS A 198 -6.66 -4.67 -19.02
CA HIS A 198 -7.65 -5.20 -18.08
C HIS A 198 -8.77 -4.21 -17.77
N LEU A 199 -8.44 -2.94 -17.57
CA LEU A 199 -9.43 -1.89 -17.31
C LEU A 199 -10.43 -1.75 -18.46
N LEU A 200 -9.96 -1.78 -19.71
CA LEU A 200 -10.81 -1.67 -20.90
C LEU A 200 -11.76 -2.86 -21.07
N GLN A 201 -11.42 -4.02 -20.49
CA GLN A 201 -12.25 -5.22 -20.48
C GLN A 201 -13.20 -5.28 -19.28
N SER A 202 -13.10 -4.35 -18.34
CA SER A 202 -13.92 -4.33 -17.13
C SER A 202 -15.39 -3.97 -17.41
N SER A 203 -16.26 -4.21 -16.44
CA SER A 203 -17.68 -3.86 -16.54
C SER A 203 -17.96 -2.35 -16.54
N ASP A 204 -17.02 -1.54 -16.03
CA ASP A 204 -17.12 -0.08 -15.97
C ASP A 204 -15.74 0.57 -16.20
N PRO A 205 -15.24 0.56 -17.46
CA PRO A 205 -13.96 1.16 -17.80
C PRO A 205 -13.93 2.66 -17.52
N ALA A 206 -15.07 3.33 -17.65
CA ALA A 206 -15.17 4.78 -17.49
C ALA A 206 -14.88 5.22 -16.06
N ALA A 207 -15.59 4.65 -15.06
CA ALA A 207 -15.37 5.03 -13.68
C ALA A 207 -13.98 4.63 -13.17
N GLN A 208 -13.47 3.46 -13.60
CA GLN A 208 -12.12 3.03 -13.23
C GLN A 208 -11.06 3.98 -13.79
N TYR A 209 -11.20 4.39 -15.06
CA TYR A 209 -10.24 5.29 -15.69
C TYR A 209 -10.30 6.71 -15.11
N ASP A 210 -11.50 7.23 -14.88
CA ASP A 210 -11.70 8.51 -14.20
C ASP A 210 -11.04 8.48 -12.80
N CYS A 211 -11.15 7.37 -12.08
CA CYS A 211 -10.52 7.20 -10.78
C CYS A 211 -8.97 7.15 -10.87
N LEU A 212 -8.41 6.51 -11.90
CA LEU A 212 -6.96 6.46 -12.11
C LEU A 212 -6.37 7.83 -12.44
N THR A 213 -7.12 8.62 -13.21
CA THR A 213 -6.65 9.91 -13.75
C THR A 213 -7.03 11.11 -12.89
N SER A 214 -7.93 10.95 -11.91
CA SER A 214 -8.43 12.04 -11.05
C SER A 214 -7.34 12.84 -10.34
N THR A 215 -6.21 12.20 -10.04
CA THR A 215 -5.07 12.78 -9.31
C THR A 215 -3.92 13.17 -10.23
N CYS A 216 -4.12 13.19 -11.55
CA CYS A 216 -3.10 13.48 -12.55
C CYS A 216 -3.42 14.76 -13.36
N PRO A 217 -3.06 15.95 -12.87
CA PRO A 217 -3.37 17.21 -13.56
C PRO A 217 -2.60 17.36 -14.88
N LYS A 218 -1.42 16.73 -14.97
CA LYS A 218 -0.52 16.78 -16.15
C LYS A 218 -1.02 15.95 -17.34
N LEU A 219 -2.11 15.18 -17.19
CA LEU A 219 -2.60 14.32 -18.24
C LEU A 219 -3.20 15.14 -19.41
N PRO A 220 -2.73 14.94 -20.67
CA PRO A 220 -3.27 15.63 -21.83
C PRO A 220 -4.78 15.41 -22.00
N ALA A 221 -5.49 16.43 -22.49
CA ALA A 221 -6.94 16.39 -22.65
C ALA A 221 -7.41 15.21 -23.53
N SER A 222 -6.64 14.85 -24.55
CA SER A 222 -6.89 13.70 -25.43
C SER A 222 -6.87 12.36 -24.69
N LEU A 223 -6.07 12.25 -23.63
CA LEU A 223 -5.92 11.03 -22.82
C LEU A 223 -6.83 11.02 -21.60
N ARG A 224 -7.63 12.06 -21.35
CA ARG A 224 -8.58 12.06 -20.22
C ARG A 224 -9.80 11.16 -20.45
N ARG A 225 -10.03 10.71 -21.69
CA ARG A 225 -11.18 9.86 -22.04
C ARG A 225 -10.73 8.42 -22.28
N TRP A 226 -11.31 7.49 -21.55
CA TRP A 226 -11.01 6.07 -21.68
C TRP A 226 -11.29 5.52 -23.09
N THR A 227 -12.29 6.07 -23.80
CA THR A 227 -12.71 5.60 -25.13
C THR A 227 -11.66 5.82 -26.22
N VAL A 228 -10.69 6.70 -25.98
CA VAL A 228 -9.63 7.03 -26.94
C VAL A 228 -8.39 6.15 -26.74
N LEU A 229 -8.36 5.34 -25.67
CA LEU A 229 -7.21 4.51 -25.35
C LEU A 229 -7.12 3.31 -26.28
N ASN A 230 -5.94 3.15 -26.88
CA ASN A 230 -5.57 2.00 -27.65
C ASN A 230 -4.26 1.42 -27.07
N THR A 231 -4.32 0.21 -26.52
CA THR A 231 -3.16 -0.46 -25.93
C THR A 231 -2.08 -0.81 -26.95
N ASP A 232 -2.41 -0.85 -28.23
CA ASP A 232 -1.47 -1.13 -29.31
C ASP A 232 -0.68 0.12 -29.76
N ASP A 233 -1.15 1.33 -29.39
CA ASP A 233 -0.45 2.58 -29.66
C ASP A 233 0.64 2.83 -28.62
N LYS A 234 1.89 2.50 -28.99
CA LYS A 234 3.05 2.64 -28.11
C LYS A 234 3.31 4.09 -27.68
N ALA A 235 3.08 5.08 -28.56
CA ALA A 235 3.33 6.48 -28.24
C ALA A 235 2.30 6.98 -27.22
N GLN A 236 1.03 6.58 -27.39
CA GLN A 236 -0.02 6.87 -26.43
C GLN A 236 0.27 6.24 -25.06
N MET A 237 0.70 4.97 -25.04
CA MET A 237 1.03 4.27 -23.80
C MET A 237 2.29 4.83 -23.11
N GLU A 238 3.28 5.30 -23.86
CA GLU A 238 4.45 6.01 -23.31
C GLU A 238 4.04 7.32 -22.63
N GLN A 239 3.17 8.12 -23.28
CA GLN A 239 2.66 9.37 -22.69
C GLN A 239 1.85 9.09 -21.41
N LEU A 240 0.95 8.10 -21.46
CA LEU A 240 0.17 7.71 -20.29
C LEU A 240 1.07 7.18 -19.16
N TRP A 241 2.09 6.38 -19.50
CA TRP A 241 3.06 5.87 -18.56
C TRP A 241 3.86 6.98 -17.88
N SER A 242 4.35 7.97 -18.64
CA SER A 242 5.09 9.11 -18.06
C SER A 242 4.31 9.84 -16.97
N CYS A 243 2.97 9.89 -17.11
CA CYS A 243 2.06 10.57 -16.20
C CYS A 243 1.59 9.69 -15.03
N LEU A 244 1.38 8.38 -15.26
CA LEU A 244 0.78 7.47 -14.27
C LEU A 244 1.78 6.54 -13.59
N ARG A 245 3.02 6.41 -14.06
CA ARG A 245 4.00 5.43 -13.54
C ARG A 245 4.23 5.52 -12.04
N ARG A 246 4.13 6.71 -11.45
CA ARG A 246 4.29 6.95 -10.01
C ARG A 246 2.98 7.37 -9.33
N ASN A 247 1.87 7.34 -10.05
CA ASN A 247 0.57 7.67 -9.47
C ASN A 247 0.14 6.57 -8.51
N ARG A 248 -0.06 6.93 -7.23
CA ARG A 248 -0.41 5.98 -6.17
C ARG A 248 -1.71 5.23 -6.44
N THR A 249 -2.71 5.87 -7.03
CA THR A 249 -3.98 5.24 -7.38
C THR A 249 -3.80 4.20 -8.48
N ALA A 250 -2.98 4.49 -9.50
CA ALA A 250 -2.61 3.54 -10.53
C ALA A 250 -1.81 2.36 -9.98
N ILE A 251 -0.82 2.62 -9.12
CA ILE A 251 -0.05 1.58 -8.46
C ILE A 251 -0.94 0.68 -7.60
N ASN A 252 -1.82 1.28 -6.77
CA ASN A 252 -2.74 0.52 -5.93
C ASN A 252 -3.70 -0.34 -6.78
N HIS A 253 -4.19 0.20 -7.90
CA HIS A 253 -5.02 -0.55 -8.83
C HIS A 253 -4.24 -1.76 -9.40
N PHE A 254 -3.00 -1.56 -9.85
CA PHE A 254 -2.16 -2.66 -10.34
C PHE A 254 -1.93 -3.72 -9.25
N LEU A 255 -1.56 -3.29 -8.03
CA LEU A 255 -1.33 -4.19 -6.90
C LEU A 255 -2.57 -5.02 -6.55
N ASN A 256 -3.76 -4.41 -6.56
CA ASN A 256 -5.00 -5.05 -6.14
C ASN A 256 -5.57 -6.05 -7.17
N HIS A 257 -5.13 -6.00 -8.42
CA HIS A 257 -5.64 -6.88 -9.49
C HIS A 257 -4.61 -7.90 -9.98
N PHE A 258 -3.32 -7.55 -9.98
CA PHE A 258 -2.28 -8.40 -10.57
C PHE A 258 -1.30 -8.96 -9.54
N VAL A 259 -1.04 -8.24 -8.44
CA VAL A 259 0.00 -8.64 -7.48
C VAL A 259 -0.59 -9.41 -6.31
N PHE A 260 -1.34 -8.75 -5.42
CA PHE A 260 -1.78 -9.37 -4.17
C PHE A 260 -2.74 -10.56 -4.35
N PRO A 261 -3.74 -10.53 -5.26
CA PRO A 261 -4.62 -11.68 -5.46
C PRO A 261 -3.86 -12.95 -5.86
N VAL A 262 -2.77 -12.79 -6.62
CA VAL A 262 -1.98 -13.90 -7.14
C VAL A 262 -0.90 -14.31 -6.15
N HIS A 263 -0.18 -13.35 -5.55
CA HIS A 263 1.09 -13.62 -4.85
C HIS A 263 1.03 -13.41 -3.32
N ALA A 264 0.05 -12.68 -2.77
CA ALA A 264 -0.11 -12.58 -1.31
C ALA A 264 -0.82 -13.81 -0.75
N ARG A 265 -0.09 -14.93 -0.71
CA ARG A 265 -0.59 -16.24 -0.30
C ARG A 265 -0.04 -16.66 1.06
N GLN A 266 -0.86 -17.42 1.77
CA GLN A 266 -0.45 -18.20 2.94
C GLN A 266 -0.76 -19.67 2.70
N PHE A 267 0.07 -20.53 3.29
CA PHE A 267 -0.11 -21.97 3.27
C PHE A 267 -0.68 -22.44 4.61
N GLU A 268 -1.35 -23.58 4.60
CA GLU A 268 -1.98 -24.11 5.83
C GLU A 268 -0.91 -24.55 6.84
N ILE A 269 0.15 -25.18 6.34
CA ILE A 269 1.21 -25.80 7.11
C ILE A 269 2.56 -25.36 6.53
N LYS A 270 3.51 -25.05 7.42
CA LYS A 270 4.94 -24.92 7.10
C LYS A 270 5.74 -26.05 7.74
N LEU A 271 6.80 -26.45 7.05
CA LEU A 271 7.91 -27.20 7.62
C LEU A 271 9.08 -26.24 7.73
N GLN A 272 9.73 -26.19 8.89
CA GLN A 272 10.77 -25.21 9.16
C GLN A 272 12.04 -25.91 9.66
N ALA A 273 13.18 -25.40 9.21
CA ALA A 273 14.49 -25.63 9.77
C ALA A 273 15.12 -24.27 10.09
N CYS A 274 16.06 -24.26 11.03
CA CYS A 274 16.77 -23.05 11.44
C CYS A 274 18.24 -23.35 11.76
N SER A 275 18.99 -22.33 12.20
CA SER A 275 20.41 -22.46 12.55
C SER A 275 20.68 -23.52 13.63
N TRP A 276 19.69 -23.82 14.49
CA TRP A 276 19.78 -24.88 15.50
C TRP A 276 19.80 -26.30 14.93
N ASP A 277 19.31 -26.49 13.70
CA ASP A 277 19.29 -27.78 13.02
C ASP A 277 20.63 -28.13 12.34
N ILE A 278 21.57 -27.17 12.24
CA ILE A 278 22.89 -27.37 11.62
C ILE A 278 23.78 -28.31 12.46
N PRO A 279 23.94 -28.11 13.79
CA PRO A 279 24.78 -28.99 14.60
C PRO A 279 24.05 -30.30 14.95
N ILE A 280 24.76 -31.43 14.85
CA ILE A 280 24.18 -32.74 15.22
C ILE A 280 23.98 -32.79 16.75
N CYS A 281 22.72 -32.95 17.18
CA CYS A 281 22.36 -33.17 18.59
C CYS A 281 21.95 -34.64 18.81
N SER A 282 22.76 -35.40 19.55
CA SER A 282 22.52 -36.82 19.83
C SER A 282 22.01 -37.05 21.26
N GLU A 283 21.12 -38.04 21.42
CA GLU A 283 20.62 -38.50 22.71
C GLU A 283 21.75 -39.08 23.59
N ASN A 284 22.79 -39.65 22.98
CA ASN A 284 23.94 -40.25 23.66
C ASN A 284 25.25 -39.55 23.28
N LYS A 285 26.03 -39.09 24.28
CA LYS A 285 27.36 -38.47 24.11
C LYS A 285 28.45 -39.41 23.51
N THR A 286 28.08 -40.62 23.09
CA THR A 286 28.99 -41.67 22.58
C THR A 286 29.22 -41.61 21.07
N GLN A 287 28.50 -40.75 20.32
CA GLN A 287 28.76 -40.55 18.89
C GLN A 287 29.96 -39.64 18.64
N LEU A 288 30.92 -40.14 17.85
CA LEU A 288 32.23 -39.54 17.54
C LEU A 288 32.19 -38.39 16.53
N THR A 289 31.04 -38.11 15.89
CA THR A 289 30.91 -37.04 14.89
C THR A 289 30.59 -35.72 15.57
N GLN A 290 31.62 -34.90 15.78
CA GLN A 290 31.47 -33.52 16.27
C GLN A 290 31.37 -32.57 15.09
N THR A 291 30.30 -31.78 15.01
CA THR A 291 30.25 -30.61 14.13
C THR A 291 31.20 -29.56 14.69
N THR A 292 32.27 -29.24 13.99
CA THR A 292 33.22 -28.18 14.35
C THR A 292 33.22 -27.08 13.30
N GLY A 293 33.48 -25.85 13.74
CA GLY A 293 33.57 -24.68 12.86
C GLY A 293 34.56 -23.68 13.43
N PHE A 294 35.00 -22.76 12.58
CA PHE A 294 35.91 -21.68 12.95
C PHE A 294 35.21 -20.36 12.71
N SER A 295 35.29 -19.44 13.68
CA SER A 295 34.84 -18.07 13.51
C SER A 295 36.04 -17.14 13.64
N GLY A 296 36.15 -16.18 12.72
CA GLY A 296 37.13 -15.10 12.82
C GLY A 296 36.72 -14.00 13.80
N THR A 297 35.46 -13.99 14.27
CA THR A 297 34.89 -12.93 15.10
C THR A 297 34.02 -13.52 16.23
N ASN A 298 33.85 -12.77 17.33
CA ASN A 298 33.18 -13.24 18.55
C ASN A 298 31.85 -12.53 18.83
N ASP A 299 31.43 -11.64 17.93
CA ASP A 299 30.30 -10.73 18.16
C ASP A 299 28.95 -11.46 18.34
N ASN A 300 28.73 -12.55 17.58
CA ASN A 300 27.45 -13.28 17.59
C ASN A 300 27.44 -14.49 18.55
N ARG A 301 28.42 -14.61 19.46
CA ARG A 301 28.55 -15.75 20.37
C ARG A 301 27.27 -16.07 21.14
N TRP A 302 26.56 -15.05 21.60
CA TRP A 302 25.33 -15.18 22.39
C TRP A 302 24.13 -15.65 21.57
N MET A 303 24.25 -15.65 20.24
CA MET A 303 23.21 -16.04 19.29
C MET A 303 23.47 -17.41 18.65
N LEU A 304 24.53 -18.12 19.08
CA LEU A 304 24.81 -19.48 18.63
C LEU A 304 23.90 -20.48 19.36
N PRO A 305 23.37 -21.51 18.67
CA PRO A 305 22.67 -22.62 19.31
C PRO A 305 23.38 -23.15 20.55
N LEU A 306 22.65 -23.44 21.63
CA LEU A 306 23.22 -23.96 22.89
C LEU A 306 23.86 -25.35 22.75
N THR A 307 23.67 -26.01 21.61
CA THR A 307 24.37 -27.23 21.22
C THR A 307 25.82 -26.98 20.82
N ILE A 308 26.20 -25.73 20.51
CA ILE A 308 27.56 -25.31 20.17
C ILE A 308 28.26 -24.80 21.41
N SER A 309 29.50 -25.26 21.61
CA SER A 309 30.41 -24.69 22.61
C SER A 309 31.56 -23.98 21.91
N GLN A 310 31.70 -22.68 22.17
CA GLN A 310 32.82 -21.91 21.64
C GLN A 310 34.07 -22.17 22.48
N ARG A 311 35.18 -22.49 21.80
CA ARG A 311 36.49 -22.71 22.41
C ARG A 311 37.47 -21.67 21.90
N ASP A 312 37.52 -20.53 22.59
CA ASP A 312 38.45 -19.45 22.26
C ASP A 312 39.90 -19.89 22.52
N LEU A 313 40.76 -19.70 21.53
CA LEU A 313 42.20 -19.97 21.66
C LEU A 313 42.84 -18.91 22.58
N PRO A 314 43.52 -19.28 23.68
CA PRO A 314 44.15 -18.33 24.60
C PRO A 314 45.08 -17.34 23.89
N GLU A 315 45.80 -17.82 22.86
CA GLU A 315 46.73 -17.00 22.08
C GLU A 315 46.02 -15.90 21.29
N LEU A 316 44.72 -16.05 20.97
CA LEU A 316 43.96 -15.11 20.15
C LEU A 316 42.97 -14.24 20.95
N GLN A 317 42.87 -14.40 22.28
CA GLN A 317 41.90 -13.65 23.10
C GLN A 317 42.06 -12.12 22.99
N HIS A 318 43.29 -11.65 22.80
CA HIS A 318 43.58 -10.22 22.71
C HIS A 318 43.16 -9.57 21.37
N THR A 319 42.95 -10.37 20.31
CA THR A 319 42.73 -9.87 18.94
C THR A 319 41.50 -8.97 18.82
N SER A 320 40.42 -9.27 19.56
CA SER A 320 39.20 -8.43 19.56
C SER A 320 39.47 -7.00 20.04
N ALA A 321 40.30 -6.86 21.08
CA ALA A 321 40.71 -5.56 21.61
C ALA A 321 41.80 -4.92 20.74
N GLU A 322 42.70 -5.74 20.19
CA GLU A 322 43.79 -5.30 19.34
C GLU A 322 43.27 -4.61 18.07
N VAL A 323 42.30 -5.20 17.38
CA VAL A 323 41.73 -4.61 16.16
C VAL A 323 41.03 -3.28 16.45
N LEU A 324 40.32 -3.17 17.58
CA LEU A 324 39.73 -1.90 18.01
C LEU A 324 40.80 -0.86 18.35
N SER A 325 41.92 -1.28 18.93
CA SER A 325 43.03 -0.38 19.26
C SER A 325 43.57 0.33 18.02
N TYR A 326 43.57 -0.32 16.85
CA TYR A 326 44.00 0.28 15.59
C TYR A 326 43.10 1.47 15.22
N LEU A 327 41.78 1.33 15.36
CA LEU A 327 40.81 2.41 15.07
C LEU A 327 40.92 3.59 16.04
N LEU A 328 41.47 3.36 17.24
CA LEU A 328 41.66 4.37 18.29
C LEU A 328 43.03 5.08 18.19
N GLN A 329 43.94 4.63 17.32
CA GLN A 329 45.23 5.29 17.11
C GLN A 329 45.05 6.74 16.65
N ARG A 330 46.02 7.61 16.98
CA ARG A 330 45.96 9.04 16.64
C ARG A 330 45.68 9.32 15.16
N ARG A 331 46.24 8.52 14.26
CA ARG A 331 45.99 8.66 12.81
C ARG A 331 44.54 8.40 12.41
N ASN A 332 43.80 7.61 13.18
CA ASN A 332 42.45 7.14 12.86
C ASN A 332 41.34 7.86 13.64
N ARG A 333 41.67 8.95 14.35
CA ARG A 333 40.72 9.69 15.20
C ARG A 333 39.68 10.50 14.45
N GLU A 334 39.92 10.78 13.19
CA GLU A 334 39.09 11.71 12.43
C GLU A 334 37.71 11.14 12.12
N PHE A 335 36.69 11.92 12.48
CA PHE A 335 35.33 11.77 12.01
C PHE A 335 34.91 13.03 11.26
N HIS A 336 34.20 12.85 10.15
CA HIS A 336 33.69 13.92 9.30
C HIS A 336 32.19 13.73 9.06
N MET A 337 31.42 14.82 9.13
CA MET A 337 30.02 14.80 8.72
C MET A 337 29.97 14.87 7.20
N ILE A 338 29.18 13.99 6.57
CA ILE A 338 28.98 14.06 5.12
C ILE A 338 28.26 15.38 4.78
N PRO A 339 28.78 16.18 3.82
CA PRO A 339 28.21 17.48 3.51
C PRO A 339 26.80 17.36 2.94
N ASN A 340 25.95 18.35 3.25
CA ASN A 340 24.66 18.48 2.57
C ASN A 340 24.88 18.80 1.09
N PRO A 341 23.99 18.32 0.19
CA PRO A 341 24.04 18.68 -1.22
C PRO A 341 23.92 20.21 -1.37
N ARG A 342 24.80 20.80 -2.19
CA ARG A 342 24.69 22.20 -2.61
C ARG A 342 23.67 22.30 -3.74
N GLU A 343 23.04 23.46 -3.90
CA GLU A 343 22.08 23.69 -4.99
C GLU A 343 22.67 23.27 -6.35
N GLY A 344 21.92 22.46 -7.10
CA GLY A 344 22.32 21.96 -8.41
C GLY A 344 23.38 20.85 -8.43
N LYS A 345 23.85 20.35 -7.27
CA LYS A 345 24.80 19.23 -7.19
C LYS A 345 24.19 18.02 -6.48
N SER A 346 24.51 16.81 -6.94
CA SER A 346 24.13 15.58 -6.22
C SER A 346 24.86 15.46 -4.89
N LYS A 347 24.27 14.71 -3.95
CA LYS A 347 24.87 14.45 -2.62
C LYS A 347 26.17 13.65 -2.76
N GLU A 348 26.22 12.67 -3.66
CA GLU A 348 27.43 11.89 -3.93
C GLU A 348 28.55 12.76 -4.51
N LEU A 349 28.25 13.70 -5.43
CA LEU A 349 29.26 14.61 -5.97
C LEU A 349 29.88 15.49 -4.88
N CYS A 350 29.05 16.08 -4.01
CA CYS A 350 29.53 16.89 -2.88
C CYS A 350 30.38 16.06 -1.91
N PHE A 351 30.02 14.80 -1.70
CA PHE A 351 30.78 13.89 -0.86
C PHE A 351 32.15 13.55 -1.48
N LEU A 352 32.21 13.22 -2.78
CA LEU A 352 33.46 12.96 -3.49
C LEU A 352 34.41 14.17 -3.49
N GLU A 353 33.87 15.39 -3.60
CA GLU A 353 34.66 16.64 -3.48
C GLU A 353 35.33 16.76 -2.10
N ASP A 354 34.62 16.41 -1.02
CA ASP A 354 35.16 16.43 0.34
C ASP A 354 36.21 15.33 0.54
N LEU A 355 35.98 14.12 0.02
CA LEU A 355 36.97 13.03 0.05
C LEU A 355 38.29 13.45 -0.59
N LYS A 356 38.22 14.09 -1.78
CA LYS A 356 39.41 14.65 -2.45
C LYS A 356 40.10 15.70 -1.59
N ALA A 357 39.35 16.64 -1.01
CA ALA A 357 39.90 17.70 -0.16
C ALA A 357 40.64 17.14 1.07
N LYS A 358 40.22 15.98 1.56
CA LYS A 358 40.83 15.27 2.70
C LYS A 358 41.92 14.27 2.31
N GLY A 359 42.21 14.12 1.02
CA GLY A 359 43.22 13.18 0.51
C GLY A 359 42.83 11.71 0.74
N VAL A 360 41.53 11.40 0.67
CA VAL A 360 41.02 10.03 0.71
C VAL A 360 41.09 9.42 -0.69
N SER A 361 41.68 8.23 -0.79
CA SER A 361 41.78 7.48 -2.06
C SER A 361 41.00 6.16 -2.04
N VAL A 362 40.51 5.72 -0.88
CA VAL A 362 39.65 4.53 -0.77
C VAL A 362 38.33 4.90 -0.11
N LEU A 363 37.21 4.65 -0.77
CA LEU A 363 35.88 4.81 -0.21
C LEU A 363 35.33 3.42 0.10
N ILE A 364 35.05 3.19 1.38
CA ILE A 364 34.53 1.93 1.92
C ILE A 364 33.10 2.20 2.38
N ASP A 365 32.13 1.94 1.52
CA ASP A 365 30.74 2.29 1.72
C ASP A 365 29.93 1.21 2.46
N VAL A 366 30.39 0.85 3.66
CA VAL A 366 29.70 -0.15 4.50
C VAL A 366 28.35 0.35 5.04
N GLY A 367 28.14 1.67 5.09
CA GLY A 367 26.85 2.27 5.44
C GLY A 367 25.86 2.39 4.27
N ALA A 368 26.23 1.92 3.07
CA ALA A 368 25.47 2.06 1.83
C ALA A 368 24.99 3.50 1.58
N TYR A 369 25.82 4.50 1.84
CA TYR A 369 25.47 5.91 1.68
C TYR A 369 25.33 6.29 0.20
N ILE A 370 26.24 5.80 -0.65
CA ILE A 370 26.17 5.97 -2.10
C ILE A 370 24.94 5.22 -2.56
N SER A 371 23.88 5.93 -2.92
CA SER A 371 22.56 5.31 -3.18
C SER A 371 21.95 5.71 -4.51
N GLU A 372 22.29 6.89 -5.03
CA GLU A 372 21.75 7.41 -6.29
C GLU A 372 22.56 6.98 -7.51
N MET A 373 23.88 6.88 -7.37
CA MET A 373 24.78 6.42 -8.43
C MET A 373 24.99 4.91 -8.35
N ASP A 374 25.10 4.25 -9.50
CA ASP A 374 25.70 2.92 -9.56
C ASP A 374 27.23 2.99 -9.39
N ASN A 375 27.89 1.83 -9.28
CA ASN A 375 29.32 1.77 -9.00
C ASN A 375 30.17 2.35 -10.15
N GLN A 376 29.70 2.24 -11.41
CA GLN A 376 30.40 2.73 -12.58
C GLN A 376 30.23 4.26 -12.71
N GLU A 377 29.01 4.76 -12.53
CA GLU A 377 28.70 6.19 -12.49
C GLU A 377 29.47 6.91 -11.38
N LEU A 378 29.58 6.29 -10.20
CA LEU A 378 30.41 6.83 -9.12
C LEU A 378 31.89 6.86 -9.51
N ALA A 379 32.41 5.78 -10.11
CA ALA A 379 33.81 5.71 -10.54
C ALA A 379 34.14 6.80 -11.58
N HIS A 380 33.26 6.99 -12.58
CA HIS A 380 33.38 8.07 -13.55
C HIS A 380 33.35 9.45 -12.88
N THR A 381 32.36 9.69 -12.01
CA THR A 381 32.20 10.97 -11.30
C THR A 381 33.40 11.28 -10.41
N TRP A 382 33.96 10.28 -9.73
CA TRP A 382 35.13 10.46 -8.87
C TRP A 382 36.38 10.84 -9.68
N LEU A 383 36.57 10.31 -10.89
CA LEU A 383 37.67 10.75 -11.76
C LEU A 383 37.53 12.20 -12.23
N LEU A 384 36.31 12.67 -12.46
CA LEU A 384 36.05 14.07 -12.79
C LEU A 384 36.43 14.99 -11.62
N VAL A 385 36.11 14.56 -10.39
CA VAL A 385 36.44 15.30 -9.17
C VAL A 385 37.94 15.28 -8.90
N ASP A 386 38.55 14.10 -8.78
CA ASP A 386 39.97 13.95 -8.49
C ASP A 386 40.79 13.85 -9.77
N CYS A 387 41.22 15.00 -10.29
CA CYS A 387 42.03 15.11 -11.50
C CYS A 387 43.42 14.44 -11.44
N LYS A 388 43.89 13.99 -10.27
CA LYS A 388 45.22 13.35 -10.12
C LYS A 388 45.18 11.84 -10.29
N ALA A 389 44.05 11.20 -9.98
CA ALA A 389 43.90 9.76 -10.12
C ALA A 389 43.95 9.34 -11.61
N LYS A 390 44.68 8.26 -11.92
CA LYS A 390 44.76 7.71 -13.28
C LYS A 390 43.55 6.85 -13.63
N ALA A 391 42.99 6.18 -12.62
CA ALA A 391 41.86 5.27 -12.74
C ALA A 391 41.12 5.13 -11.40
N VAL A 392 39.89 4.62 -11.46
CA VAL A 392 39.13 4.18 -10.29
C VAL A 392 38.90 2.68 -10.39
N VAL A 393 39.19 1.94 -9.32
CA VAL A 393 38.84 0.52 -9.18
C VAL A 393 37.49 0.42 -8.49
N TYR A 394 36.59 -0.37 -9.05
CA TYR A 394 35.26 -0.63 -8.52
C TYR A 394 34.81 -2.06 -8.84
N PHE A 395 33.65 -2.48 -8.33
CA PHE A 395 33.11 -3.81 -8.59
C PHE A 395 31.86 -3.74 -9.46
N ARG A 396 31.77 -4.63 -10.46
CA ARG A 396 30.60 -4.79 -11.33
C ARG A 396 29.66 -5.89 -10.81
N ASN A 397 28.56 -6.11 -11.51
CA ASN A 397 27.55 -7.13 -11.17
C ASN A 397 28.08 -8.57 -11.24
N ASP A 398 29.23 -8.80 -11.89
CA ASP A 398 29.93 -10.09 -11.91
C ASP A 398 30.77 -10.36 -10.64
N ASN A 399 30.69 -9.48 -9.64
CA ASN A 399 31.46 -9.49 -8.39
C ASN A 399 32.98 -9.48 -8.59
N ARG A 400 33.47 -9.00 -9.74
CA ARG A 400 34.91 -8.84 -10.01
C ARG A 400 35.33 -7.38 -9.91
N ALA A 401 36.61 -7.16 -9.61
CA ALA A 401 37.20 -5.83 -9.61
C ALA A 401 37.51 -5.38 -11.05
N TRP A 402 37.01 -4.21 -11.43
CA TRP A 402 37.19 -3.57 -12.73
C TRP A 402 37.83 -2.20 -12.58
N VAL A 403 38.48 -1.75 -13.64
CA VAL A 403 39.22 -0.48 -13.68
C VAL A 403 38.55 0.45 -14.69
N HIS A 404 38.08 1.60 -14.21
CA HIS A 404 37.64 2.72 -15.02
C HIS A 404 38.80 3.71 -15.23
N TYR A 405 39.23 3.91 -16.47
CA TYR A 405 40.36 4.80 -16.79
C TYR A 405 39.90 6.23 -17.10
N ARG A 406 40.74 7.23 -16.81
CA ARG A 406 40.43 8.64 -17.11
C ARG A 406 40.23 8.94 -18.60
N ASN A 407 40.92 8.22 -19.48
CA ASN A 407 40.77 8.41 -20.92
C ASN A 407 39.61 7.54 -21.40
N ASN A 408 38.46 8.15 -21.71
CA ASN A 408 37.23 7.52 -22.26
C ASN A 408 37.41 6.71 -23.57
N THR A 409 38.64 6.52 -24.03
CA THR A 409 38.99 5.75 -25.23
C THR A 409 39.11 4.24 -24.98
N LYS A 410 39.12 3.78 -23.71
CA LYS A 410 39.17 2.36 -23.36
C LYS A 410 37.91 1.99 -22.59
N GLU A 411 37.26 0.91 -23.01
CA GLU A 411 36.28 0.23 -22.17
C GLU A 411 36.94 -0.18 -20.83
N ASP A 412 36.14 -0.26 -19.77
CA ASP A 412 36.65 -0.75 -18.49
C ASP A 412 37.21 -2.16 -18.69
N VAL A 413 38.26 -2.49 -17.95
CA VAL A 413 38.93 -3.79 -18.03
C VAL A 413 39.04 -4.43 -16.64
N PRO A 414 39.03 -5.77 -16.54
CA PRO A 414 39.23 -6.44 -15.26
C PRO A 414 40.57 -6.06 -14.62
N LEU A 415 40.59 -5.80 -13.31
CA LEU A 415 41.80 -5.36 -12.59
C LEU A 415 42.98 -6.31 -12.83
N LEU A 416 42.74 -7.61 -12.76
CA LEU A 416 43.75 -8.66 -12.95
C LEU A 416 44.41 -8.63 -14.34
N ALA A 417 43.77 -8.03 -15.34
CA ALA A 417 44.31 -7.87 -16.69
C ALA A 417 45.10 -6.56 -16.86
N THR A 418 45.33 -5.80 -15.78
CA THR A 418 46.00 -4.49 -15.81
C THR A 418 47.26 -4.51 -14.95
N PRO A 419 48.26 -3.64 -15.25
CA PRO A 419 49.42 -3.47 -14.38
C PRO A 419 49.06 -2.89 -12.99
N LEU A 420 47.84 -2.38 -12.80
CA LEU A 420 47.35 -1.82 -11.55
C LEU A 420 47.00 -2.89 -10.50
N ALA A 421 46.91 -4.17 -10.89
CA ALA A 421 46.67 -5.26 -9.94
C ALA A 421 47.76 -5.37 -8.86
N GLU A 422 48.99 -4.99 -9.20
CA GLU A 422 50.14 -5.04 -8.30
C GLU A 422 50.38 -3.73 -7.55
N ASP A 423 49.96 -2.59 -8.11
CA ASP A 423 50.12 -1.27 -7.49
C ASP A 423 48.93 -0.34 -7.78
N LEU A 424 48.16 -0.05 -6.73
CA LEU A 424 47.02 0.86 -6.75
C LEU A 424 47.38 2.29 -6.31
N SER A 425 48.67 2.64 -6.19
CA SER A 425 49.15 3.96 -5.70
C SER A 425 48.63 5.17 -6.48
N SER A 426 48.27 4.99 -7.75
CA SER A 426 47.78 6.06 -8.63
C SER A 426 46.27 5.99 -8.90
N CYS A 427 45.55 5.16 -8.14
CA CYS A 427 44.13 4.90 -8.31
C CYS A 427 43.32 5.29 -7.09
N ASN A 428 42.08 5.68 -7.34
CA ASN A 428 41.06 5.67 -6.30
C ASN A 428 40.36 4.30 -6.30
N VAL A 429 39.86 3.87 -5.14
CA VAL A 429 39.22 2.56 -4.98
C VAL A 429 37.87 2.75 -4.31
N PHE A 430 36.83 2.21 -4.92
CA PHE A 430 35.48 2.18 -4.37
C PHE A 430 35.08 0.75 -4.01
N LEU A 431 34.77 0.55 -2.73
CA LEU A 431 34.16 -0.67 -2.20
C LEU A 431 32.73 -0.31 -1.79
N ASP A 432 31.75 -0.85 -2.51
CA ASP A 432 30.35 -0.76 -2.12
C ASP A 432 30.05 -1.66 -0.90
N GLU A 433 28.81 -1.62 -0.40
CA GLU A 433 28.38 -2.40 0.77
C GLU A 433 28.68 -3.90 0.63
N GLY A 434 28.31 -4.52 -0.50
CA GLY A 434 28.48 -5.95 -0.73
C GLY A 434 29.93 -6.39 -0.88
N HIS A 435 30.81 -5.51 -1.37
CA HIS A 435 32.24 -5.77 -1.54
C HIS A 435 33.09 -5.18 -0.41
N THR A 436 32.49 -4.77 0.72
CA THR A 436 33.25 -4.50 1.95
C THR A 436 33.70 -5.77 2.68
N ARG A 437 33.23 -6.94 2.22
CA ARG A 437 33.53 -8.28 2.74
C ARG A 437 34.00 -9.20 1.63
N GLY A 438 34.79 -10.21 1.98
CA GLY A 438 35.20 -11.28 1.06
C GLY A 438 36.20 -10.89 -0.04
N VAL A 439 36.42 -9.60 -0.31
CA VAL A 439 37.37 -9.13 -1.34
C VAL A 439 38.72 -8.72 -0.73
N ASP A 440 39.80 -8.95 -1.46
CA ASP A 440 41.16 -8.57 -1.04
C ASP A 440 41.86 -7.79 -2.16
N LEU A 441 42.27 -6.56 -1.87
CA LEU A 441 42.99 -5.69 -2.79
C LEU A 441 44.33 -5.31 -2.16
N ARG A 442 45.39 -5.29 -2.97
CA ARG A 442 46.72 -4.84 -2.55
C ARG A 442 46.77 -3.30 -2.49
N LEU A 443 46.24 -2.75 -1.40
CA LEU A 443 46.21 -1.31 -1.18
C LEU A 443 47.59 -0.77 -0.72
N PRO A 444 48.04 0.40 -1.20
CA PRO A 444 49.31 1.02 -0.82
C PRO A 444 49.43 1.27 0.69
N SER A 445 50.66 1.23 1.21
CA SER A 445 50.94 1.39 2.65
C SER A 445 50.55 2.76 3.21
N ASN A 446 50.66 3.84 2.43
CA ASN A 446 50.37 5.20 2.88
C ASN A 446 48.96 5.68 2.50
N ILE A 447 48.03 4.77 2.22
CA ILE A 447 46.68 5.15 1.77
C ILE A 447 45.77 5.57 2.94
N CYS A 448 44.85 6.49 2.64
CA CYS A 448 43.77 6.91 3.53
C CYS A 448 42.43 6.40 2.99
N GLY A 449 41.71 5.63 3.82
CA GLY A 449 40.34 5.19 3.51
C GLY A 449 39.28 5.95 4.31
N ALA A 450 38.11 6.14 3.70
CA ALA A 450 36.89 6.65 4.33
C ALA A 450 35.91 5.49 4.55
N VAL A 451 35.50 5.27 5.79
CA VAL A 451 34.45 4.30 6.15
C VAL A 451 33.15 5.05 6.40
N THR A 452 32.10 4.74 5.63
CA THR A 452 30.77 5.33 5.85
C THR A 452 30.02 4.61 6.97
N LEU A 453 29.25 5.35 7.75
CA LEU A 453 28.46 4.83 8.87
C LEU A 453 26.97 4.96 8.60
N ALA A 454 26.18 4.02 9.13
CA ALA A 454 24.72 4.02 9.09
C ALA A 454 24.14 3.64 10.47
N LEU A 455 22.94 4.11 10.81
CA LEU A 455 22.36 3.98 12.16
C LEU A 455 22.31 2.55 12.74
N LYS A 456 22.22 1.52 11.89
CA LYS A 456 22.14 0.11 12.31
C LYS A 456 23.41 -0.69 12.00
N LEU A 457 24.51 0.00 11.70
CA LEU A 457 25.79 -0.64 11.42
C LEU A 457 26.39 -1.21 12.72
N THR A 458 26.69 -2.50 12.75
CA THR A 458 27.32 -3.15 13.91
C THR A 458 28.84 -2.97 13.88
N LYS A 459 29.49 -3.17 15.04
CA LYS A 459 30.94 -3.15 15.16
C LYS A 459 31.59 -4.09 14.17
N ASP A 460 31.11 -5.34 14.08
CA ASP A 460 31.69 -6.36 13.22
C ASP A 460 31.74 -5.94 11.75
N HIS A 461 30.63 -5.47 11.19
CA HIS A 461 30.58 -4.94 9.82
C HIS A 461 31.58 -3.80 9.61
N ALA A 462 31.55 -2.79 10.48
CA ALA A 462 32.43 -1.62 10.37
C ALA A 462 33.91 -1.98 10.46
N VAL A 463 34.27 -2.88 11.38
CA VAL A 463 35.64 -3.35 11.59
C VAL A 463 36.12 -4.19 10.41
N GLN A 464 35.31 -5.15 9.93
CA GLN A 464 35.68 -5.99 8.78
C GLN A 464 35.90 -5.16 7.50
N ALA A 465 35.06 -4.13 7.32
CA ALA A 465 35.18 -3.17 6.24
C ALA A 465 36.45 -2.32 6.39
N ALA A 466 36.70 -1.75 7.57
CA ALA A 466 37.93 -0.99 7.84
C ALA A 466 39.18 -1.86 7.60
N MET A 467 39.15 -3.13 8.00
CA MET A 467 40.24 -4.10 7.83
C MET A 467 40.50 -4.51 6.37
N ARG A 468 39.75 -3.99 5.38
CA ARG A 468 40.20 -4.01 3.98
C ARG A 468 41.51 -3.23 3.81
N LEU A 469 41.74 -2.24 4.67
CA LEU A 469 43.05 -1.63 4.90
C LEU A 469 43.90 -2.55 5.79
N ARG A 470 44.49 -3.58 5.19
CA ARG A 470 45.24 -4.64 5.89
C ARG A 470 46.41 -4.14 6.76
N GLN A 471 46.94 -2.95 6.50
CA GLN A 471 48.05 -2.35 7.23
C GLN A 471 47.60 -1.25 8.22
N LEU A 472 46.35 -1.28 8.71
CA LEU A 472 45.84 -0.33 9.71
C LEU A 472 46.61 -0.35 11.04
N GLN A 473 47.28 -1.46 11.36
CA GLN A 473 48.15 -1.54 12.54
C GLN A 473 49.42 -0.70 12.38
N THR A 474 49.96 -0.58 11.16
CA THR A 474 51.31 -0.06 10.92
C THR A 474 51.35 1.27 10.17
N THR A 475 50.74 1.38 9.00
CA THR A 475 50.98 2.49 8.04
C THR A 475 49.69 3.15 7.55
N GLN A 476 48.69 2.34 7.16
CA GLN A 476 47.45 2.83 6.56
C GLN A 476 46.59 3.58 7.58
N LYS A 477 45.79 4.53 7.07
CA LYS A 477 44.89 5.38 7.86
C LYS A 477 43.43 5.16 7.45
N VAL A 478 42.53 5.26 8.42
CA VAL A 478 41.08 5.35 8.20
C VAL A 478 40.52 6.64 8.81
N CYS A 479 39.47 7.17 8.20
CA CYS A 479 38.62 8.21 8.76
C CYS A 479 37.15 7.81 8.61
N PHE A 480 36.32 8.24 9.56
CA PHE A 480 34.91 7.88 9.60
C PHE A 480 34.05 8.99 9.00
N TYR A 481 33.03 8.60 8.24
CA TYR A 481 32.04 9.51 7.68
C TYR A 481 30.64 9.09 8.11
N GLY A 482 29.83 10.05 8.56
CA GLY A 482 28.44 9.80 8.94
C GLY A 482 27.49 10.87 8.40
N PRO A 483 26.31 10.50 7.91
CA PRO A 483 25.25 11.47 7.62
C PRO A 483 24.75 12.11 8.93
N ARG A 484 23.97 13.20 8.80
CA ARG A 484 23.42 13.94 9.95
C ARG A 484 22.70 13.05 10.97
N ALA A 485 21.96 12.04 10.49
CA ALA A 485 21.28 11.06 11.33
C ALA A 485 22.24 10.31 12.28
N VAL A 486 23.38 9.84 11.75
CA VAL A 486 24.41 9.15 12.53
C VAL A 486 25.08 10.10 13.50
N VAL A 487 25.38 11.34 13.07
CA VAL A 487 25.95 12.36 13.95
C VAL A 487 25.05 12.64 15.15
N SER A 488 23.74 12.80 14.91
CA SER A 488 22.77 12.98 15.97
C SER A 488 22.74 11.77 16.91
N SER A 489 22.69 10.54 16.37
CA SER A 489 22.68 9.33 17.19
C SER A 489 23.93 9.18 18.07
N ILE A 490 25.12 9.45 17.54
CA ILE A 490 26.38 9.42 18.31
C ILE A 490 26.36 10.49 19.40
N LYS A 491 25.97 11.72 19.07
CA LYS A 491 25.91 12.82 20.05
C LYS A 491 24.89 12.56 21.15
N ASP A 492 23.72 12.03 20.80
CA ASP A 492 22.65 11.72 21.76
C ASP A 492 23.09 10.58 22.70
N PHE A 493 23.74 9.54 22.17
CA PHE A 493 24.26 8.43 22.98
C PHE A 493 25.31 8.89 24.01
N HIS A 494 26.24 9.75 23.60
CA HIS A 494 27.30 10.28 24.47
C HIS A 494 26.91 11.56 25.22
N GLN A 495 25.70 12.11 24.99
CA GLN A 495 25.24 13.39 25.52
C GLN A 495 26.18 14.57 25.21
N LEU A 496 26.78 14.56 24.02
CA LEU A 496 27.75 15.58 23.59
C LEU A 496 27.08 16.91 23.27
N ARG A 497 27.82 18.00 23.46
CA ARG A 497 27.33 19.33 23.08
C ARG A 497 27.25 19.48 21.55
N PRO A 498 26.37 20.35 21.01
CA PRO A 498 26.19 20.51 19.56
C PRO A 498 27.48 20.81 18.78
N TYR A 499 28.42 21.56 19.37
CA TYR A 499 29.69 21.95 18.74
C TYR A 499 30.86 21.02 19.07
N GLU A 500 30.63 20.00 19.90
CA GLU A 500 31.66 19.06 20.30
C GLU A 500 32.02 18.14 19.13
N ARG A 501 33.33 17.92 18.97
CA ARG A 501 33.88 17.15 17.86
C ARG A 501 33.75 15.65 18.16
N ILE A 502 33.19 14.92 17.22
CA ILE A 502 33.18 13.45 17.25
C ILE A 502 34.58 12.96 16.86
N GLU A 503 35.02 11.89 17.52
CA GLU A 503 36.29 11.22 17.27
C GLU A 503 36.04 9.71 17.19
N SER A 504 37.02 8.93 16.73
CA SER A 504 36.88 7.47 16.62
C SER A 504 36.51 6.77 17.92
N VAL A 505 36.89 7.31 19.09
CA VAL A 505 36.46 6.76 20.40
C VAL A 505 34.94 6.78 20.57
N HIS A 506 34.30 7.88 20.16
CA HIS A 506 32.85 8.03 20.22
C HIS A 506 32.17 7.07 19.24
N VAL A 507 32.74 6.92 18.03
CA VAL A 507 32.26 6.01 16.99
C VAL A 507 32.35 4.56 17.43
N VAL A 508 33.49 4.11 17.93
CA VAL A 508 33.73 2.71 18.35
C VAL A 508 32.80 2.34 19.51
N SER A 509 32.65 3.23 20.51
CA SER A 509 31.73 3.00 21.62
C SER A 509 30.27 2.94 21.15
N TRP A 510 29.87 3.79 20.20
CA TRP A 510 28.53 3.76 19.62
C TRP A 510 28.29 2.49 18.77
N LEU A 511 29.27 2.02 18.00
CA LEU A 511 29.16 0.77 17.23
C LEU A 511 29.02 -0.48 18.13
N LEU A 512 29.69 -0.48 19.29
CA LEU A 512 29.52 -1.52 20.31
C LEU A 512 28.07 -1.54 20.83
N GLU A 513 27.53 -0.38 21.19
CA GLU A 513 26.13 -0.24 21.58
C GLU A 513 25.16 -0.69 20.48
N GLN A 514 25.41 -0.32 19.21
CA GLN A 514 24.59 -0.81 18.08
C GLN A 514 24.62 -2.33 17.95
N THR A 515 25.75 -2.96 18.28
CA THR A 515 25.89 -4.42 18.26
C THR A 515 25.05 -5.06 19.36
N CYS A 516 25.08 -4.52 20.59
CA CYS A 516 24.24 -4.99 21.70
C CYS A 516 22.75 -4.89 21.34
N ARG A 517 22.30 -3.73 20.84
CA ARG A 517 20.90 -3.52 20.42
C ARG A 517 20.48 -4.48 19.31
N SER A 518 21.37 -4.73 18.34
CA SER A 518 21.09 -5.70 17.26
C SER A 518 20.92 -7.12 17.79
N ILE A 519 21.65 -7.51 18.85
CA ILE A 519 21.51 -8.82 19.49
C ILE A 519 20.21 -8.89 20.29
N GLU A 520 19.90 -7.84 21.06
CA GLU A 520 18.64 -7.72 21.81
C GLU A 520 17.42 -7.79 20.87
N ASP A 521 17.47 -7.11 19.71
CA ASP A 521 16.43 -7.13 18.68
C ASP A 521 16.18 -8.55 18.12
N GLN A 522 17.20 -9.41 18.08
CA GLN A 522 17.12 -10.77 17.55
C GLN A 522 16.87 -11.86 18.62
N GLN A 523 16.95 -11.51 19.90
CA GLN A 523 16.92 -12.44 21.02
C GLN A 523 15.62 -13.24 21.09
N GLY A 524 14.48 -12.61 20.80
CA GLY A 524 13.18 -13.29 20.75
C GLY A 524 13.16 -14.42 19.72
N LEU A 525 13.76 -14.19 18.54
CA LEU A 525 13.79 -15.16 17.44
C LEU A 525 14.64 -16.36 17.80
N TYR A 526 15.82 -16.07 18.31
CA TYR A 526 16.74 -17.09 18.78
C TYR A 526 16.09 -17.99 19.83
N ALA A 527 15.34 -17.41 20.78
CA ALA A 527 14.61 -18.17 21.79
C ALA A 527 13.48 -19.02 21.18
N ALA A 528 12.66 -18.44 20.28
CA ALA A 528 11.58 -19.16 19.61
C ALA A 528 12.10 -20.35 18.79
N GLN A 529 13.15 -20.14 17.99
CA GLN A 529 13.81 -21.20 17.21
C GLN A 529 14.39 -22.30 18.10
N GLY A 530 15.05 -21.94 19.20
CA GLY A 530 15.63 -22.92 20.11
C GLY A 530 14.58 -23.74 20.86
N ILE A 531 13.46 -23.13 21.25
CA ILE A 531 12.34 -23.83 21.89
C ILE A 531 11.69 -24.82 20.91
N ASP A 532 11.42 -24.39 19.68
CA ASP A 532 10.88 -25.26 18.62
C ASP A 532 11.82 -26.44 18.34
N PHE A 533 13.11 -26.18 18.15
CA PHE A 533 14.13 -27.21 17.95
C PHE A 533 14.10 -28.27 19.06
N CYS A 534 14.07 -27.83 20.33
CA CYS A 534 14.01 -28.73 21.48
C CYS A 534 12.74 -29.59 21.46
N GLN A 535 11.58 -29.03 21.12
CA GLN A 535 10.31 -29.77 21.05
C GLN A 535 10.30 -30.81 19.91
N ARG A 536 10.77 -30.43 18.72
CA ARG A 536 10.91 -31.34 17.58
C ARG A 536 11.86 -32.48 17.90
N THR A 537 13.04 -32.16 18.42
CA THR A 537 14.10 -33.12 18.74
C THR A 537 13.65 -34.11 19.82
N ASP A 538 13.02 -33.65 20.90
CA ASP A 538 12.50 -34.54 21.96
C ASP A 538 11.44 -35.51 21.40
N THR A 539 10.55 -35.03 20.54
CA THR A 539 9.53 -35.87 19.90
C THR A 539 10.15 -36.90 18.97
N MET A 540 11.20 -36.52 18.21
CA MET A 540 11.96 -37.45 17.38
C MET A 540 12.65 -38.55 18.20
N TRP A 541 13.22 -38.21 19.36
CA TRP A 541 13.85 -39.19 20.25
C TRP A 541 12.85 -40.16 20.87
N GLN A 542 11.62 -39.71 21.16
CA GLN A 542 10.55 -40.56 21.66
C GLN A 542 9.97 -41.50 20.58
N CYS A 543 9.84 -41.02 19.34
CA CYS A 543 9.12 -41.72 18.27
C CYS A 543 10.02 -42.60 17.40
N LYS A 544 10.84 -43.49 17.97
CA LYS A 544 11.88 -44.26 17.23
C LYS A 544 11.33 -45.17 16.10
N LYS A 545 10.02 -45.49 16.10
CA LYS A 545 9.37 -46.36 15.11
C LYS A 545 8.43 -45.59 14.18
N PHE A 546 8.61 -44.28 14.00
CA PHE A 546 7.77 -43.43 13.13
C PHE A 546 7.65 -43.95 11.66
N MET A 547 8.63 -44.69 11.17
CA MET A 547 8.56 -45.32 9.83
C MET A 547 7.61 -46.51 9.78
N THR A 548 7.37 -47.23 10.88
CA THR A 548 6.53 -48.43 10.92
C THR A 548 5.22 -48.25 11.67
N SER A 549 5.18 -47.39 12.69
CA SER A 549 4.01 -47.13 13.53
C SER A 549 3.29 -45.87 13.06
N LEU A 550 2.02 -46.03 12.64
CA LEU A 550 1.18 -44.92 12.19
C LEU A 550 0.88 -43.91 13.30
N SER A 551 0.71 -44.38 14.54
CA SER A 551 0.46 -43.53 15.72
C SER A 551 1.68 -42.65 16.05
N GLU A 552 2.89 -43.23 16.07
CA GLU A 552 4.12 -42.47 16.29
C GLU A 552 4.39 -41.48 15.16
N ARG A 553 4.11 -41.87 13.91
CA ARG A 553 4.21 -40.98 12.76
C ARG A 553 3.28 -39.78 12.88
N GLN A 554 2.02 -40.00 13.25
CA GLN A 554 1.05 -38.92 13.43
C GLN A 554 1.48 -37.97 14.56
N LYS A 555 1.97 -38.50 15.69
CA LYS A 555 2.49 -37.70 16.79
C LYS A 555 3.68 -36.83 16.35
N LEU A 556 4.63 -37.40 15.61
CA LEU A 556 5.77 -36.65 15.07
C LEU A 556 5.32 -35.57 14.07
N LEU A 557 4.42 -35.92 13.14
CA LEU A 557 3.91 -34.97 12.15
C LEU A 557 3.14 -33.81 12.78
N GLN A 558 2.46 -34.01 13.92
CA GLN A 558 1.79 -32.91 14.63
C GLN A 558 2.76 -31.85 15.17
N VAL A 559 4.00 -32.23 15.47
CA VAL A 559 5.04 -31.30 15.95
C VAL A 559 5.83 -30.71 14.78
N LEU A 560 6.11 -31.49 13.74
CA LEU A 560 6.83 -31.01 12.55
C LEU A 560 5.99 -30.07 11.67
N LYS A 561 4.67 -30.31 11.58
CA LYS A 561 3.75 -29.49 10.79
C LYS A 561 3.26 -28.32 11.63
N GLN A 562 3.90 -27.16 11.44
CA GLN A 562 3.47 -25.94 12.13
C GLN A 562 2.41 -25.20 11.30
N PRO A 563 1.38 -24.61 11.93
CA PRO A 563 0.42 -23.76 11.22
C PRO A 563 1.10 -22.47 10.75
N GLU A 564 1.15 -22.24 9.43
CA GLU A 564 1.69 -21.00 8.85
C GLU A 564 0.61 -19.91 8.77
N ARG A 565 -0.59 -20.29 8.31
CA ARG A 565 -1.72 -19.38 8.21
C ARG A 565 -2.14 -18.92 9.61
N LYS A 566 -2.07 -17.61 9.83
CA LYS A 566 -2.59 -16.94 11.02
C LYS A 566 -3.67 -15.93 10.63
N THR A 567 -4.80 -15.99 11.30
CA THR A 567 -5.90 -15.02 11.19
C THR A 567 -5.53 -13.71 11.90
N LEU A 568 -6.23 -12.61 11.56
CA LEU A 568 -6.05 -11.33 12.27
C LEU A 568 -6.34 -11.44 13.77
N GLN A 569 -7.29 -12.29 14.15
CA GLN A 569 -7.62 -12.55 15.55
C GLN A 569 -6.46 -13.27 16.28
N GLU A 570 -5.78 -14.22 15.63
CA GLU A 570 -4.61 -14.91 16.19
C GLU A 570 -3.38 -14.00 16.27
N LEU A 571 -3.21 -13.10 15.30
CA LEU A 571 -2.09 -12.15 15.27
C LEU A 571 -2.27 -10.99 16.27
N TYR A 572 -3.48 -10.41 16.34
CA TYR A 572 -3.70 -9.10 16.99
C TYR A 572 -4.87 -9.08 18.01
N GLY A 573 -5.59 -10.19 18.15
CA GLY A 573 -6.73 -10.31 19.06
C GLY A 573 -6.34 -10.41 20.53
N SER A 574 -7.34 -10.60 21.39
CA SER A 574 -7.10 -10.82 22.81
C SER A 574 -6.45 -12.18 22.99
N VAL A 575 -5.22 -12.21 23.50
CA VAL A 575 -4.52 -13.45 23.86
C VAL A 575 -5.33 -14.18 24.93
N LEU A 576 -6.27 -15.04 24.52
CA LEU A 576 -6.62 -16.22 25.30
C LEU A 576 -5.30 -16.98 25.39
N LYS A 577 -4.73 -17.09 26.59
CA LYS A 577 -3.51 -17.84 26.91
C LYS A 577 -3.59 -19.28 26.40
N LYS A 578 -3.38 -19.46 25.11
CA LYS A 578 -3.35 -20.74 24.40
C LYS A 578 -2.23 -20.62 23.36
N SER A 579 -0.99 -20.73 23.82
CA SER A 579 0.07 -21.42 23.05
C SER A 579 1.46 -21.34 23.68
N VAL A 580 1.85 -20.31 24.43
CA VAL A 580 3.24 -20.27 24.95
C VAL A 580 3.40 -21.04 26.27
N THR A 581 2.41 -20.97 27.17
CA THR A 581 2.51 -21.62 28.50
C THR A 581 2.08 -23.09 28.53
N SER A 582 1.62 -23.67 27.42
CA SER A 582 1.20 -25.09 27.37
C SER A 582 2.26 -26.05 26.83
N HIS A 583 3.37 -25.55 26.27
CA HIS A 583 4.46 -26.39 25.76
C HIS A 583 5.72 -26.40 26.64
N GLU A 584 5.76 -25.60 27.71
CA GLU A 584 6.85 -25.66 28.71
C GLU A 584 6.87 -26.97 29.52
N SER A 585 5.87 -27.84 29.38
CA SER A 585 5.66 -29.02 30.23
C SER A 585 5.85 -30.39 29.56
N SER A 586 6.26 -30.49 28.28
CA SER A 586 6.28 -31.79 27.56
C SER A 586 7.65 -32.35 27.15
N VAL A 587 8.76 -31.65 27.39
CA VAL A 587 10.09 -32.15 27.00
C VAL A 587 10.60 -33.13 28.05
N THR A 588 10.88 -34.37 27.62
CA THR A 588 11.27 -35.47 28.51
C THR A 588 12.78 -35.50 28.74
N SER A 589 13.58 -35.13 27.74
CA SER A 589 15.04 -35.12 27.88
C SER A 589 15.53 -34.04 28.85
N PRO A 590 16.36 -34.39 29.85
CA PRO A 590 16.92 -33.42 30.79
C PRO A 590 17.85 -32.41 30.11
N GLN A 591 18.55 -32.81 29.04
CA GLN A 591 19.44 -31.94 28.29
C GLN A 591 18.64 -30.85 27.56
N LEU A 592 17.61 -31.23 26.81
CA LEU A 592 16.76 -30.27 26.07
C LEU A 592 15.99 -29.36 27.02
N ARG A 593 15.56 -29.90 28.17
CA ARG A 593 14.94 -29.09 29.22
C ARG A 593 15.87 -28.01 29.76
N SER A 594 17.16 -28.32 29.96
CA SER A 594 18.15 -27.32 30.37
C SER A 594 18.33 -26.19 29.34
N PHE A 595 18.23 -26.51 28.04
CA PHE A 595 18.25 -25.51 26.98
C PHE A 595 17.01 -24.61 27.05
N ILE A 596 15.81 -25.19 27.18
CA ILE A 596 14.57 -24.40 27.32
C ILE A 596 14.63 -23.48 28.54
N GLU A 597 15.10 -23.98 29.68
CA GLU A 597 15.24 -23.17 30.91
C GLU A 597 16.23 -22.00 30.72
N SER A 598 17.36 -22.24 30.04
CA SER A 598 18.31 -21.18 29.68
C SER A 598 17.67 -20.14 28.75
N LEU A 599 16.96 -20.58 27.71
CA LEU A 599 16.29 -19.67 26.76
C LEU A 599 15.17 -18.86 27.45
N ALA A 600 14.43 -19.47 28.37
CA ALA A 600 13.37 -18.81 29.14
C ALA A 600 13.94 -17.73 30.08
N LEU A 601 15.07 -17.99 30.74
CA LEU A 601 15.76 -16.99 31.56
C LEU A 601 16.25 -15.81 30.71
N THR A 602 16.86 -16.11 29.56
CA THR A 602 17.29 -15.10 28.60
C THR A 602 16.12 -14.27 28.06
N SER A 603 14.92 -14.83 27.95
CA SER A 603 13.74 -14.09 27.50
C SER A 603 13.14 -13.14 28.57
N LYS A 604 13.20 -13.49 29.87
CA LYS A 604 12.49 -12.80 30.97
C LYS A 604 12.91 -11.36 31.23
N ASP A 605 14.16 -11.01 30.96
CA ASP A 605 14.68 -9.64 31.19
C ASP A 605 14.27 -8.63 30.10
N GLY A 606 13.72 -9.09 28.97
CA GLY A 606 13.22 -8.24 27.86
C GLY A 606 11.69 -8.03 27.82
N TYR A 607 10.93 -8.71 28.69
CA TYR A 607 9.46 -8.82 28.57
C TYR A 607 8.66 -7.53 28.83
N SER A 608 9.29 -6.43 29.26
CA SER A 608 8.58 -5.18 29.61
C SER A 608 8.55 -4.14 28.49
N GLY A 609 9.37 -4.29 27.43
CA GLY A 609 9.55 -3.25 26.42
C GLY A 609 8.88 -3.51 25.06
N PHE A 610 8.82 -4.75 24.59
CA PHE A 610 8.51 -5.02 23.17
C PHE A 610 7.73 -6.33 23.00
N GLN A 611 6.39 -6.26 23.08
CA GLN A 611 5.51 -7.28 22.48
C GLN A 611 5.63 -7.35 20.94
N ALA A 612 6.50 -6.54 20.33
CA ALA A 612 6.82 -6.62 18.90
C ALA A 612 7.68 -7.84 18.54
N GLY A 613 8.30 -8.54 19.50
CA GLY A 613 9.19 -9.70 19.25
C GLY A 613 8.60 -10.70 18.25
N GLY A 614 7.42 -11.27 18.52
CA GLY A 614 6.80 -12.27 17.63
C GLY A 614 6.45 -11.80 16.21
N VAL A 615 6.43 -10.48 15.95
CA VAL A 615 6.21 -9.89 14.61
C VAL A 615 7.53 -9.73 13.86
N PHE A 616 8.63 -9.52 14.58
CA PHE A 616 10.00 -9.38 14.06
C PHE A 616 10.76 -10.70 13.93
N GLU A 617 10.31 -11.71 14.65
CA GLU A 617 10.98 -13.01 14.74
C GLU A 617 10.99 -13.76 13.39
N GLU A 618 9.96 -13.63 12.58
CA GLU A 618 9.82 -14.40 11.33
C GLU A 618 9.91 -13.52 10.08
N VAL A 619 10.65 -12.41 10.12
CA VAL A 619 10.61 -11.46 9.00
C VAL A 619 11.34 -12.00 7.79
N GLU A 620 12.56 -12.53 7.88
CA GLU A 620 13.29 -13.01 6.68
C GLU A 620 13.40 -14.53 6.72
N GLN A 621 12.83 -15.21 5.72
CA GLN A 621 12.84 -16.66 5.61
C GLN A 621 13.19 -17.05 4.18
N GLU A 622 14.13 -17.99 4.01
CA GLU A 622 14.31 -18.64 2.72
C GLU A 622 13.17 -19.63 2.48
N ARG A 623 12.55 -19.55 1.30
CA ARG A 623 11.36 -20.33 0.99
C ARG A 623 11.53 -21.07 -0.32
N GLU A 624 11.30 -22.37 -0.29
CA GLU A 624 11.13 -23.20 -1.49
C GLU A 624 9.63 -23.49 -1.68
N VAL A 625 9.08 -23.10 -2.84
CA VAL A 625 7.65 -23.24 -3.14
C VAL A 625 7.47 -24.03 -4.44
N GLU A 626 6.88 -25.21 -4.35
CA GLU A 626 6.39 -25.93 -5.51
C GLU A 626 4.92 -25.57 -5.76
N THR A 627 4.64 -24.89 -6.88
CA THR A 627 3.29 -24.42 -7.20
C THR A 627 2.71 -25.23 -8.37
N GLN A 628 1.61 -25.93 -8.15
CA GLN A 628 0.77 -26.49 -9.22
C GLN A 628 -0.46 -25.61 -9.41
N VAL A 629 -0.66 -25.09 -10.63
CA VAL A 629 -1.79 -24.24 -11.00
C VAL A 629 -2.77 -25.05 -11.84
N GLU A 630 -3.92 -25.42 -11.26
CA GLU A 630 -5.06 -25.96 -12.01
C GLU A 630 -6.07 -24.83 -12.29
N GLN A 631 -6.27 -24.48 -13.56
CA GLN A 631 -7.33 -23.55 -13.98
C GLN A 631 -8.58 -24.33 -14.39
N VAL A 632 -9.65 -24.21 -13.60
CA VAL A 632 -10.98 -24.74 -13.97
C VAL A 632 -11.85 -23.60 -14.49
N ARG A 633 -12.09 -23.58 -15.81
CA ARG A 633 -12.99 -22.61 -16.46
C ARG A 633 -14.45 -23.08 -16.33
N GLN A 634 -15.21 -22.50 -15.42
CA GLN A 634 -16.67 -22.67 -15.40
C GLN A 634 -17.33 -21.70 -16.37
N VAL A 635 -18.07 -22.23 -17.34
CA VAL A 635 -18.86 -21.42 -18.29
C VAL A 635 -20.27 -21.26 -17.73
N GLU A 636 -20.56 -20.10 -17.16
CA GLU A 636 -21.92 -19.72 -16.80
C GLU A 636 -22.71 -19.41 -18.07
N LYS A 637 -23.74 -20.21 -18.36
CA LYS A 637 -24.63 -19.99 -19.51
C LYS A 637 -25.64 -18.90 -19.15
N ARG A 638 -25.68 -17.82 -19.93
CA ARG A 638 -26.67 -16.73 -19.75
C ARG A 638 -28.10 -17.29 -19.80
N ILE A 639 -28.89 -16.97 -18.78
CA ILE A 639 -30.34 -17.23 -18.75
C ILE A 639 -31.01 -16.32 -19.78
N ARG A 640 -31.94 -16.87 -20.57
CA ARG A 640 -32.74 -16.10 -21.55
C ARG A 640 -34.10 -15.78 -20.93
N TYR A 641 -34.49 -14.51 -20.94
CA TYR A 641 -35.79 -14.04 -20.45
C TYR A 641 -36.69 -13.63 -21.62
N GLU A 642 -38.00 -13.85 -21.47
CA GLU A 642 -38.99 -13.39 -22.46
C GLU A 642 -39.42 -11.94 -22.16
N ALA A 643 -39.36 -11.07 -23.17
CA ALA A 643 -39.80 -9.68 -23.03
C ALA A 643 -41.34 -9.57 -23.02
N LEU A 644 -41.87 -8.58 -22.29
CA LEU A 644 -43.29 -8.21 -22.35
C LEU A 644 -43.57 -7.36 -23.60
N SER A 645 -44.68 -7.62 -24.29
CA SER A 645 -45.10 -6.85 -25.47
C SER A 645 -45.78 -5.54 -25.06
N PHE A 646 -45.45 -4.44 -25.75
CA PHE A 646 -46.11 -3.14 -25.59
C PHE A 646 -47.56 -3.20 -26.12
N PRO A 647 -48.59 -2.99 -25.27
CA PRO A 647 -49.99 -3.13 -25.67
C PRO A 647 -50.58 -1.85 -26.31
N GLY A 648 -49.81 -0.78 -26.43
CA GLY A 648 -50.28 0.56 -26.85
C GLY A 648 -50.41 1.53 -25.67
N MET A 649 -50.63 2.81 -25.99
CA MET A 649 -50.67 3.89 -24.98
C MET A 649 -51.90 3.80 -24.08
N HIS A 650 -51.70 3.94 -22.77
CA HIS A 650 -52.79 3.94 -21.81
C HIS A 650 -53.65 5.23 -21.92
N PRO A 651 -55.00 5.14 -21.77
CA PRO A 651 -55.89 6.31 -21.82
C PRO A 651 -55.47 7.48 -20.91
N ASP A 652 -55.03 7.20 -19.68
CA ASP A 652 -54.55 8.23 -18.73
C ASP A 652 -53.36 9.03 -19.28
N VAL A 653 -52.43 8.39 -19.99
CA VAL A 653 -51.27 9.06 -20.60
C VAL A 653 -51.71 9.96 -21.77
N VAL A 654 -52.68 9.48 -22.57
CA VAL A 654 -53.32 10.28 -23.62
C VAL A 654 -54.05 11.48 -23.03
N GLN A 655 -54.82 11.28 -21.96
CA GLN A 655 -55.56 12.34 -21.26
C GLN A 655 -54.61 13.35 -20.63
N PHE A 656 -53.49 12.91 -20.08
CA PHE A 656 -52.46 13.80 -19.56
C PHE A 656 -51.89 14.69 -20.68
N ALA A 657 -51.57 14.12 -21.84
CA ALA A 657 -51.10 14.88 -23.00
C ALA A 657 -52.15 15.86 -23.55
N GLN A 658 -53.44 15.51 -23.44
CA GLN A 658 -54.55 16.35 -23.89
C GLN A 658 -54.87 17.50 -22.92
N THR A 659 -54.83 17.24 -21.61
CA THR A 659 -55.36 18.13 -20.57
C THR A 659 -54.28 18.82 -19.73
N GLY A 660 -53.06 18.30 -19.69
CA GLY A 660 -52.01 18.73 -18.77
C GLY A 660 -52.23 18.27 -17.32
N LYS A 661 -53.30 17.52 -17.03
CA LYS A 661 -53.63 17.00 -15.70
C LYS A 661 -53.53 15.48 -15.70
N LEU A 662 -52.74 14.94 -14.77
CA LEU A 662 -52.56 13.49 -14.62
C LEU A 662 -53.62 12.97 -13.63
N GLU A 663 -54.76 12.55 -14.15
CA GLU A 663 -55.90 12.02 -13.39
C GLU A 663 -56.26 10.63 -13.94
N ALA A 664 -56.58 9.68 -13.06
CA ALA A 664 -56.98 8.34 -13.49
C ALA A 664 -58.32 8.41 -14.22
N ALA A 665 -58.39 7.93 -15.46
CA ALA A 665 -59.64 7.90 -16.22
C ALA A 665 -60.57 6.85 -15.60
N LEU A 666 -61.60 7.31 -14.89
CA LEU A 666 -62.69 6.48 -14.37
C LEU A 666 -63.51 5.90 -15.55
N THR A 667 -62.96 4.90 -16.23
CA THR A 667 -63.64 4.18 -17.31
C THR A 667 -63.97 2.76 -16.87
N ALA A 668 -65.14 2.26 -17.25
CA ALA A 668 -65.65 0.93 -16.88
C ALA A 668 -64.75 -0.27 -17.31
N LYS A 669 -63.68 -0.02 -18.08
CA LYS A 669 -62.72 -1.03 -18.57
C LYS A 669 -61.35 -0.99 -17.89
N ALA A 670 -60.98 0.07 -17.16
CA ALA A 670 -59.67 0.19 -16.51
C ALA A 670 -59.78 -0.12 -15.00
N LYS A 671 -59.34 -1.31 -14.57
CA LYS A 671 -59.32 -1.71 -13.14
C LYS A 671 -58.20 -1.04 -12.33
N GLN A 672 -57.21 -0.42 -12.99
CA GLN A 672 -56.06 0.23 -12.35
C GLN A 672 -55.59 1.44 -13.18
N PRO A 673 -55.00 2.47 -12.54
CA PRO A 673 -54.46 3.63 -13.24
C PRO A 673 -53.31 3.24 -14.18
N GLY A 674 -53.11 4.04 -15.23
CA GLY A 674 -52.05 3.90 -16.23
C GLY A 674 -50.69 4.42 -15.79
N PHE A 675 -50.58 4.86 -14.55
CA PHE A 675 -49.39 5.44 -13.94
C PHE A 675 -49.37 5.10 -12.45
N GLU A 676 -48.21 5.19 -11.83
CA GLU A 676 -48.04 5.12 -10.38
C GLU A 676 -46.96 6.11 -9.93
N HIS A 677 -46.94 6.47 -8.65
CA HIS A 677 -45.91 7.35 -8.10
C HIS A 677 -44.52 6.68 -8.22
N ALA A 678 -43.49 7.46 -8.58
CA ALA A 678 -42.16 6.91 -8.86
C ALA A 678 -41.56 6.15 -7.67
N PHE A 679 -41.70 6.67 -6.44
CA PHE A 679 -41.21 5.96 -5.25
C PHE A 679 -42.12 4.83 -4.76
N SER A 680 -43.39 4.79 -5.20
CA SER A 680 -44.24 3.61 -5.00
C SER A 680 -43.78 2.46 -5.89
N PHE A 681 -43.36 2.76 -7.13
CA PHE A 681 -42.68 1.81 -8.01
C PHE A 681 -41.33 1.34 -7.42
N VAL A 682 -40.47 2.29 -7.03
CA VAL A 682 -39.17 1.96 -6.40
C VAL A 682 -39.39 1.08 -5.17
N GLY A 683 -40.36 1.39 -4.32
CA GLY A 683 -40.75 0.62 -3.13
C GLY A 683 -41.15 -0.84 -3.39
N ARG A 684 -41.42 -1.24 -4.64
CA ARG A 684 -41.68 -2.66 -4.99
C ARG A 684 -40.40 -3.50 -5.11
N THR A 685 -39.25 -2.86 -5.32
CA THR A 685 -37.95 -3.54 -5.45
C THR A 685 -37.51 -4.17 -4.12
N ALA A 686 -36.68 -5.22 -4.18
CA ALA A 686 -36.22 -5.91 -2.97
C ALA A 686 -35.40 -4.99 -2.05
N ILE A 687 -34.55 -4.15 -2.66
CA ILE A 687 -33.73 -3.16 -1.95
C ILE A 687 -34.61 -2.13 -1.26
N ALA A 688 -35.54 -1.50 -1.99
CA ALA A 688 -36.36 -0.45 -1.40
C ALA A 688 -37.28 -0.97 -0.26
N LYS A 689 -37.70 -2.25 -0.32
CA LYS A 689 -38.46 -2.89 0.76
C LYS A 689 -37.67 -3.01 2.06
N SER A 690 -36.36 -3.31 2.01
CA SER A 690 -35.55 -3.43 3.23
C SER A 690 -35.39 -2.09 3.97
N PHE A 691 -35.46 -0.98 3.23
CA PHE A 691 -35.36 0.39 3.77
C PHE A 691 -36.72 1.05 4.08
N GLY A 692 -37.84 0.38 3.79
CA GLY A 692 -39.18 0.92 4.02
C GLY A 692 -39.48 2.14 3.14
N VAL A 693 -39.06 2.10 1.88
CA VAL A 693 -39.25 3.22 0.95
C VAL A 693 -40.74 3.45 0.67
N HIS A 694 -41.17 4.72 0.71
CA HIS A 694 -42.57 5.10 0.49
C HIS A 694 -42.70 6.34 -0.42
N GLU A 695 -43.95 6.63 -0.81
CA GLU A 695 -44.32 7.78 -1.63
C GLU A 695 -43.90 9.12 -1.00
N SER A 696 -43.34 10.00 -1.84
CA SER A 696 -42.96 11.37 -1.47
C SER A 696 -44.09 12.34 -1.82
N ASN A 697 -43.94 13.61 -1.44
CA ASN A 697 -44.86 14.68 -1.86
C ASN A 697 -44.55 15.23 -3.26
N ALA A 698 -43.53 14.72 -3.96
CA ALA A 698 -43.18 15.22 -5.29
C ALA A 698 -44.14 14.67 -6.34
N LYS A 699 -44.51 15.50 -7.32
CA LYS A 699 -45.40 15.06 -8.41
C LYS A 699 -44.61 14.34 -9.53
N LEU A 700 -43.88 13.29 -9.16
CA LEU A 700 -43.08 12.46 -10.06
C LEU A 700 -43.70 11.06 -10.19
N PHE A 701 -44.15 10.74 -11.40
CA PHE A 701 -44.85 9.49 -11.71
C PHE A 701 -44.10 8.70 -12.78
N VAL A 702 -44.35 7.40 -12.84
CA VAL A 702 -43.91 6.51 -13.93
C VAL A 702 -45.12 5.92 -14.64
N SER A 703 -45.03 5.74 -15.95
CA SER A 703 -46.09 5.04 -16.69
C SER A 703 -46.14 3.56 -16.31
N LYS A 704 -47.31 2.95 -16.45
CA LYS A 704 -47.47 1.52 -16.18
C LYS A 704 -46.53 0.67 -17.05
N GLU A 705 -46.33 1.05 -18.30
CA GLU A 705 -45.44 0.34 -19.22
C GLU A 705 -43.96 0.53 -18.88
N PHE A 706 -43.57 1.63 -18.23
CA PHE A 706 -42.21 1.79 -17.68
C PHE A 706 -41.85 0.68 -16.69
N THR A 707 -42.84 0.19 -15.94
CA THR A 707 -42.65 -0.87 -14.94
C THR A 707 -42.66 -2.29 -15.52
N ARG A 708 -42.84 -2.44 -16.85
CA ARG A 708 -42.99 -3.73 -17.53
C ARG A 708 -41.81 -3.98 -18.48
N THR A 709 -40.98 -4.96 -18.16
CA THR A 709 -39.82 -5.35 -18.98
C THR A 709 -39.85 -6.81 -19.40
N ILE A 710 -39.83 -7.74 -18.46
CA ILE A 710 -39.74 -9.18 -18.74
C ILE A 710 -40.85 -9.99 -18.07
N ARG A 711 -41.10 -11.20 -18.58
CA ARG A 711 -41.95 -12.20 -17.92
C ARG A 711 -41.14 -12.93 -16.86
N ILE A 712 -41.56 -12.77 -15.61
CA ILE A 712 -40.90 -13.35 -14.44
C ILE A 712 -41.80 -14.44 -13.87
N ALA A 713 -41.22 -15.59 -13.51
CA ALA A 713 -41.96 -16.66 -12.83
C ALA A 713 -42.39 -16.19 -11.43
N LYS A 714 -43.58 -16.61 -10.97
CA LYS A 714 -44.02 -16.29 -9.60
C LYS A 714 -42.98 -16.85 -8.62
N ASN A 715 -42.33 -15.97 -7.86
CA ASN A 715 -41.31 -16.21 -6.81
C ASN A 715 -39.81 -16.04 -7.17
N SER A 716 -39.44 -15.50 -8.33
CA SER A 716 -38.02 -15.12 -8.55
C SER A 716 -37.72 -13.67 -8.15
N HIS A 717 -36.66 -13.47 -7.38
CA HIS A 717 -36.18 -12.17 -6.88
C HIS A 717 -35.37 -11.35 -7.92
N GLU A 718 -35.48 -11.67 -9.21
CA GLU A 718 -34.61 -11.13 -10.28
C GLU A 718 -35.14 -9.86 -10.97
N ASP A 719 -36.31 -9.34 -10.56
CA ASP A 719 -37.00 -8.18 -11.17
C ASP A 719 -36.14 -6.89 -11.12
N ASP A 720 -35.37 -6.73 -10.05
CA ASP A 720 -34.55 -5.53 -9.80
C ASP A 720 -33.41 -5.34 -10.83
N ASN A 721 -32.99 -6.42 -11.52
CA ASN A 721 -31.94 -6.36 -12.55
C ASN A 721 -32.44 -5.84 -13.91
N PHE A 722 -33.76 -5.76 -14.12
CA PHE A 722 -34.38 -5.39 -15.40
C PHE A 722 -35.12 -4.05 -15.35
N LEU A 723 -34.70 -3.14 -14.46
CA LEU A 723 -35.25 -1.80 -14.35
C LEU A 723 -34.84 -0.92 -15.55
N ARG A 724 -35.80 -0.29 -16.23
CA ARG A 724 -35.54 0.56 -17.40
C ARG A 724 -34.69 1.80 -17.06
N PRO A 725 -33.82 2.27 -17.98
CA PRO A 725 -33.23 3.60 -17.86
C PRO A 725 -34.33 4.67 -18.02
N VAL A 726 -34.14 5.81 -17.36
CA VAL A 726 -35.03 6.97 -17.51
C VAL A 726 -34.51 7.80 -18.69
N GLU A 727 -35.28 7.85 -19.77
CA GLU A 727 -34.87 8.50 -21.03
C GLU A 727 -35.85 9.60 -21.47
N TRP A 728 -37.14 9.42 -21.21
CA TRP A 728 -38.21 10.29 -21.69
C TRP A 728 -39.12 10.72 -20.55
N ILE A 729 -39.37 12.02 -20.46
CA ILE A 729 -40.18 12.63 -19.41
C ILE A 729 -41.23 13.51 -20.07
N VAL A 730 -42.48 13.33 -19.68
CA VAL A 730 -43.59 14.24 -20.03
C VAL A 730 -43.79 15.20 -18.87
N TRP A 731 -43.65 16.48 -19.14
CA TRP A 731 -43.74 17.55 -18.15
C TRP A 731 -44.97 18.44 -18.40
N SER A 732 -45.75 18.71 -17.35
CA SER A 732 -46.83 19.70 -17.37
C SER A 732 -46.46 20.93 -16.53
N PRO A 733 -46.22 22.10 -17.14
CA PRO A 733 -46.00 23.35 -16.42
C PRO A 733 -47.23 23.80 -15.61
N GLN A 734 -48.43 23.39 -16.01
CA GLN A 734 -49.68 23.81 -15.37
C GLN A 734 -49.86 23.15 -14.00
N THR A 735 -49.53 21.87 -13.87
CA THR A 735 -49.73 21.10 -12.63
C THR A 735 -48.44 20.80 -11.89
N GLU A 736 -47.30 21.19 -12.47
CA GLU A 736 -45.94 20.84 -12.03
C GLU A 736 -45.75 19.32 -11.89
N THR A 737 -46.23 18.57 -12.88
CA THR A 737 -46.24 17.10 -12.86
C THR A 737 -45.28 16.53 -13.90
N ALA A 738 -44.42 15.62 -13.47
CA ALA A 738 -43.51 14.86 -14.33
C ALA A 738 -43.98 13.40 -14.43
N LEU A 739 -44.04 12.86 -15.64
CA LEU A 739 -44.34 11.46 -15.93
C LEU A 739 -43.20 10.85 -16.75
N VAL A 740 -42.50 9.87 -16.20
CA VAL A 740 -41.51 9.07 -16.93
C VAL A 740 -42.22 8.03 -17.80
N ILE A 741 -41.85 7.95 -19.07
CA ILE A 741 -42.47 7.07 -20.07
C ILE A 741 -41.41 6.23 -20.79
N ILE A 742 -41.84 5.23 -21.56
CA ILE A 742 -40.96 4.42 -22.41
C ILE A 742 -40.82 5.01 -23.83
N PRO A 743 -39.76 4.67 -24.59
CA PRO A 743 -39.56 5.15 -25.96
C PRO A 743 -40.77 4.92 -26.88
N GLU A 744 -41.45 3.78 -26.73
CA GLU A 744 -42.64 3.44 -27.52
C GLU A 744 -43.82 4.38 -27.24
N GLU A 745 -44.02 4.80 -25.98
CA GLU A 745 -45.02 5.80 -25.61
C GLU A 745 -44.60 7.20 -26.09
N ALA A 746 -43.30 7.51 -26.04
CA ALA A 746 -42.75 8.77 -26.49
C ALA A 746 -42.96 8.99 -28.00
N GLU A 747 -42.78 7.96 -28.83
CA GLU A 747 -43.01 8.02 -30.28
C GLU A 747 -44.49 8.38 -30.61
N HIS A 748 -45.43 7.74 -29.93
CA HIS A 748 -46.86 8.03 -30.11
C HIS A 748 -47.22 9.44 -29.61
N LEU A 749 -46.66 9.88 -28.48
CA LEU A 749 -46.87 11.23 -27.96
C LEU A 749 -46.26 12.29 -28.87
N LEU A 750 -45.09 12.02 -29.45
CA LEU A 750 -44.43 12.92 -30.39
C LEU A 750 -45.27 13.13 -31.64
N ALA A 751 -45.85 12.06 -32.19
CA ALA A 751 -46.80 12.14 -33.30
C ALA A 751 -48.05 12.98 -32.92
N TYR A 752 -48.60 12.76 -31.73
CA TYR A 752 -49.73 13.55 -31.22
C TYR A 752 -49.38 15.04 -31.06
N LEU A 753 -48.26 15.35 -30.41
CA LEU A 753 -47.80 16.73 -30.18
C LEU A 753 -47.52 17.47 -31.48
N ARG A 754 -46.96 16.80 -32.50
CA ARG A 754 -46.74 17.35 -33.85
C ARG A 754 -48.05 17.68 -34.58
N SER A 755 -49.08 16.86 -34.40
CA SER A 755 -50.37 17.01 -35.10
C SER A 755 -51.27 18.12 -34.53
N ARG A 756 -51.01 18.56 -33.29
CA ARG A 756 -51.90 19.45 -32.56
C ARG A 756 -51.61 20.92 -32.89
N ARG A 757 -52.68 21.68 -33.18
CA ARG A 757 -52.61 23.15 -33.32
C ARG A 757 -53.02 23.79 -31.99
N GLY A 758 -52.21 24.71 -31.45
CA GLY A 758 -52.50 25.48 -30.23
C GLY A 758 -51.39 25.44 -29.17
N LYS A 759 -51.64 26.07 -28.01
CA LYS A 759 -50.67 26.06 -26.89
C LYS A 759 -50.47 24.63 -26.36
N PRO A 760 -49.22 24.14 -26.26
CA PRO A 760 -48.96 22.84 -25.67
C PRO A 760 -49.33 22.85 -24.18
N ARG A 761 -49.92 21.74 -23.71
CA ARG A 761 -50.22 21.54 -22.28
C ARG A 761 -49.17 20.70 -21.58
N VAL A 762 -48.40 19.93 -22.35
CA VAL A 762 -47.30 19.10 -21.89
C VAL A 762 -46.11 19.26 -22.82
N HIS A 763 -44.92 18.96 -22.32
CA HIS A 763 -43.65 19.00 -23.03
C HIS A 763 -42.95 17.66 -22.86
N LEU A 764 -42.46 17.09 -23.96
CA LEU A 764 -41.62 15.91 -23.95
C LEU A 764 -40.16 16.35 -23.76
N ILE A 765 -39.48 15.79 -22.77
CA ILE A 765 -38.11 16.13 -22.38
C ILE A 765 -37.26 14.88 -22.49
N THR A 766 -36.12 14.96 -23.18
CA THR A 766 -35.10 13.91 -23.17
C THR A 766 -34.25 14.01 -21.91
N TYR A 767 -33.90 12.87 -21.33
CA TYR A 767 -33.07 12.81 -20.13
C TYR A 767 -32.05 11.69 -20.21
N ALA A 768 -30.91 11.90 -19.57
CA ALA A 768 -29.93 10.86 -19.30
C ALA A 768 -29.28 11.13 -17.94
N ALA A 769 -29.25 10.12 -17.06
CA ALA A 769 -28.54 10.23 -15.78
C ALA A 769 -27.03 10.25 -16.03
N ALA A 770 -26.34 11.28 -15.51
CA ALA A 770 -24.89 11.36 -15.56
C ALA A 770 -24.25 10.29 -14.66
N VAL A 771 -23.57 9.32 -15.27
CA VAL A 771 -22.93 8.19 -14.57
C VAL A 771 -21.41 8.21 -14.64
N THR A 772 -20.83 9.10 -15.45
CA THR A 772 -19.39 9.35 -15.52
C THR A 772 -19.13 10.85 -15.50
N LYS A 773 -17.90 11.27 -15.16
CA LYS A 773 -17.56 12.69 -15.06
C LYS A 773 -17.64 13.40 -16.42
N ALA A 774 -17.38 12.68 -17.51
CA ALA A 774 -17.34 13.24 -18.86
C ALA A 774 -18.71 13.37 -19.54
N MET A 775 -19.80 12.85 -18.94
CA MET A 775 -21.14 12.98 -19.51
C MET A 775 -21.67 14.41 -19.38
N VAL A 776 -22.34 14.88 -20.43
CA VAL A 776 -23.16 16.10 -20.39
C VAL A 776 -24.23 15.93 -19.30
N GLN A 777 -24.46 16.97 -18.50
CA GLN A 777 -25.41 16.94 -17.40
C GLN A 777 -26.82 17.32 -17.89
N PHE A 778 -27.78 16.39 -17.84
CA PHE A 778 -29.17 16.62 -18.26
C PHE A 778 -30.08 17.09 -17.09
N ASN A 779 -29.47 17.48 -15.98
CA ASN A 779 -30.13 17.81 -14.70
C ASN A 779 -31.00 19.08 -14.79
N HIS A 780 -30.71 19.94 -15.77
CA HIS A 780 -31.48 21.14 -16.03
C HIS A 780 -32.82 20.86 -16.74
N LEU A 781 -32.98 19.68 -17.38
CA LEU A 781 -34.19 19.22 -18.07
C LEU A 781 -34.64 20.14 -19.22
N ASP A 782 -33.67 20.76 -19.88
CA ASP A 782 -33.83 21.73 -20.97
C ASP A 782 -33.01 21.36 -22.22
N PHE A 783 -32.26 20.25 -22.19
CA PHE A 783 -31.36 19.83 -23.28
C PHE A 783 -32.07 19.67 -24.64
N TYR A 784 -33.11 18.84 -24.70
CA TYR A 784 -34.00 18.74 -25.85
C TYR A 784 -35.43 18.58 -25.36
N THR A 785 -36.28 19.53 -25.75
CA THR A 785 -37.67 19.59 -25.33
C THR A 785 -38.57 19.82 -26.52
N TYR A 786 -39.71 19.14 -26.55
CA TYR A 786 -40.68 19.28 -27.64
C TYR A 786 -42.13 19.21 -27.14
N PRO A 787 -42.96 20.23 -27.45
CA PRO A 787 -42.58 21.54 -27.97
C PRO A 787 -41.69 22.31 -26.98
N GLU A 788 -41.05 23.39 -27.41
CA GLU A 788 -40.15 24.19 -26.55
C GLU A 788 -40.82 24.63 -25.25
N LEU A 789 -40.07 24.56 -24.14
CA LEU A 789 -40.54 25.02 -22.83
C LEU A 789 -40.72 26.54 -22.81
N PRO A 790 -41.68 27.07 -22.02
CA PRO A 790 -41.84 28.51 -21.86
C PRO A 790 -40.58 29.19 -21.29
N THR A 791 -40.27 30.40 -21.75
CA THR A 791 -39.17 31.22 -21.22
C THR A 791 -39.33 31.47 -19.71
N GLY A 792 -38.27 31.23 -18.94
CA GLY A 792 -38.27 31.41 -17.47
C GLY A 792 -38.88 30.25 -16.69
N PHE A 793 -39.15 29.13 -17.35
CA PHE A 793 -39.63 27.91 -16.72
C PHE A 793 -38.69 27.41 -15.60
N ARG A 794 -39.28 26.87 -14.52
CA ARG A 794 -38.57 26.29 -13.38
C ARG A 794 -39.18 24.96 -12.99
N ILE A 795 -38.34 23.92 -12.91
CA ILE A 795 -38.73 22.64 -12.33
C ILE A 795 -38.45 22.67 -10.84
N PRO A 796 -39.41 22.25 -9.98
CA PRO A 796 -39.18 22.09 -8.56
C PRO A 796 -37.93 21.24 -8.27
N LYS A 797 -37.05 21.74 -7.38
CA LYS A 797 -35.78 21.07 -7.03
C LYS A 797 -35.98 19.62 -6.60
N GLN A 798 -37.05 19.36 -5.83
CA GLN A 798 -37.37 18.02 -5.35
C GLN A 798 -37.60 17.03 -6.49
N ILE A 799 -38.27 17.43 -7.58
CA ILE A 799 -38.47 16.57 -8.75
C ILE A 799 -37.13 16.23 -9.40
N LYS A 800 -36.19 17.17 -9.49
CA LYS A 800 -34.85 16.93 -10.07
C LYS A 800 -34.00 15.96 -9.25
N VAL A 801 -34.08 16.06 -7.91
CA VAL A 801 -33.40 15.14 -6.98
C VAL A 801 -34.00 13.74 -7.09
N GLU A 802 -35.32 13.65 -6.97
CA GLU A 802 -36.06 12.38 -7.01
C GLU A 802 -35.92 11.66 -8.36
N LEU A 803 -35.96 12.40 -9.46
CA LEU A 803 -35.69 11.89 -10.80
C LEU A 803 -34.25 11.38 -10.92
N GLY A 804 -33.28 12.11 -10.38
CA GLY A 804 -31.87 11.70 -10.34
C GLY A 804 -31.67 10.37 -9.60
N ILE A 805 -32.34 10.20 -8.45
CA ILE A 805 -32.33 8.96 -7.67
C ILE A 805 -32.97 7.82 -8.48
N LEU A 806 -34.18 8.01 -9.01
CA LEU A 806 -34.88 7.02 -9.84
C LEU A 806 -34.03 6.56 -11.04
N ALA A 807 -33.38 7.51 -11.71
CA ALA A 807 -32.53 7.26 -12.87
C ALA A 807 -31.16 6.69 -12.52
N GLY A 808 -30.79 6.63 -11.25
CA GLY A 808 -29.48 6.15 -10.81
C GLY A 808 -28.33 7.06 -11.26
N ARG A 809 -28.49 8.38 -11.10
CA ARG A 809 -27.46 9.40 -11.39
C ARG A 809 -26.34 9.30 -10.34
N LEU A 810 -25.07 9.37 -10.77
CA LEU A 810 -23.88 9.29 -9.90
C LEU A 810 -23.16 10.64 -9.75
N TYR A 811 -23.25 11.50 -10.77
CA TYR A 811 -22.60 12.81 -10.80
C TYR A 811 -23.65 13.91 -10.76
N VAL A 812 -23.44 14.90 -9.89
CA VAL A 812 -24.29 16.09 -9.71
C VAL A 812 -23.43 17.34 -9.79
N ASP A 813 -24.03 18.45 -10.23
CA ASP A 813 -23.37 19.76 -10.25
C ASP A 813 -23.41 20.46 -8.88
N GLU A 814 -22.68 21.56 -8.75
CA GLU A 814 -22.58 22.34 -7.51
C GLU A 814 -23.94 22.91 -7.05
N HIS A 815 -24.82 23.24 -8.00
CA HIS A 815 -26.13 23.80 -7.69
C HIS A 815 -27.12 22.76 -7.12
N GLU A 816 -27.02 21.50 -7.56
CA GLU A 816 -27.82 20.39 -7.03
C GLU A 816 -27.21 19.75 -5.78
N TRP A 817 -25.89 19.80 -5.59
CA TRP A 817 -25.20 19.14 -4.46
C TRP A 817 -25.87 19.40 -3.11
N LYS A 818 -26.11 20.68 -2.79
CA LYS A 818 -26.73 21.07 -1.51
C LYS A 818 -28.15 20.52 -1.36
N ALA A 819 -28.95 20.57 -2.43
CA ALA A 819 -30.33 20.09 -2.41
C ALA A 819 -30.39 18.56 -2.25
N VAL A 820 -29.49 17.83 -2.91
CA VAL A 820 -29.37 16.37 -2.75
C VAL A 820 -28.90 16.03 -1.33
N ALA A 821 -27.89 16.74 -0.81
CA ALA A 821 -27.37 16.51 0.54
C ALA A 821 -28.43 16.77 1.62
N GLU A 822 -29.21 17.85 1.52
CA GLU A 822 -30.34 18.13 2.40
C GLU A 822 -31.39 17.01 2.32
N TYR A 823 -31.70 16.54 1.11
CA TYR A 823 -32.67 15.46 0.87
C TYR A 823 -32.20 14.11 1.44
N THR A 824 -30.91 13.79 1.36
CA THR A 824 -30.36 12.51 1.84
C THR A 824 -29.96 12.51 3.31
N MET A 825 -29.51 13.64 3.85
CA MET A 825 -28.95 13.78 5.21
C MET A 825 -29.85 14.56 6.19
N GLY A 826 -31.04 15.01 5.79
CA GLY A 826 -31.94 15.82 6.63
C GLY A 826 -32.33 15.19 7.98
N THR A 827 -32.70 16.02 8.95
CA THR A 827 -33.01 15.59 10.34
C THR A 827 -34.31 14.78 10.45
N ALA A 828 -34.47 14.02 11.54
CA ALA A 828 -35.51 12.97 11.71
C ALA A 828 -36.99 13.42 11.61
N ASN A 829 -37.30 14.73 11.48
CA ASN A 829 -38.66 15.28 11.53
C ASN A 829 -39.21 15.78 10.18
N ASP A 830 -38.53 15.57 9.05
CA ASP A 830 -39.06 15.97 7.74
C ASP A 830 -40.06 14.95 7.18
N SER A 831 -41.31 15.37 6.96
CA SER A 831 -42.38 14.59 6.32
C SER A 831 -42.15 14.30 4.82
N ASN A 832 -40.99 14.69 4.28
CA ASN A 832 -40.59 14.50 2.89
C ASN A 832 -39.58 13.35 2.68
N LYS A 833 -39.24 12.59 3.73
CA LYS A 833 -38.26 11.50 3.63
C LYS A 833 -38.84 10.28 2.93
N ILE A 834 -38.18 9.82 1.86
CA ILE A 834 -38.55 8.59 1.16
C ILE A 834 -38.24 7.30 1.93
N ALA A 835 -37.37 7.34 2.94
CA ALA A 835 -36.95 6.17 3.73
C ALA A 835 -36.49 6.58 5.14
N ALA A 836 -36.40 5.61 6.06
CA ALA A 836 -35.89 5.84 7.42
C ALA A 836 -34.41 6.30 7.42
N ASN A 837 -33.60 5.73 6.53
CA ASN A 837 -32.23 6.15 6.25
C ASN A 837 -32.05 6.37 4.73
N PRO A 838 -32.36 7.57 4.21
CA PRO A 838 -32.29 7.86 2.78
C PRO A 838 -30.88 7.71 2.20
N ALA A 839 -29.83 8.10 2.94
CA ALA A 839 -28.46 8.00 2.47
C ALA A 839 -28.02 6.55 2.24
N ALA A 840 -28.28 5.65 3.20
CA ALA A 840 -27.96 4.23 3.05
C ALA A 840 -28.77 3.58 1.92
N PHE A 841 -30.06 3.90 1.82
CA PHE A 841 -30.91 3.46 0.71
C PHE A 841 -30.34 3.88 -0.65
N VAL A 842 -29.99 5.17 -0.81
CA VAL A 842 -29.47 5.69 -2.08
C VAL A 842 -28.16 4.99 -2.47
N LEU A 843 -27.25 4.70 -1.53
CA LEU A 843 -26.02 3.98 -1.82
C LEU A 843 -26.28 2.55 -2.35
N GLU A 844 -27.16 1.79 -1.71
CA GLU A 844 -27.52 0.45 -2.17
C GLU A 844 -28.28 0.50 -3.50
N TRP A 845 -29.21 1.45 -3.64
CA TRP A 845 -29.99 1.67 -4.85
C TRP A 845 -29.10 2.00 -6.06
N LEU A 846 -28.13 2.90 -5.90
CA LEU A 846 -27.19 3.26 -6.96
C LEU A 846 -26.31 2.08 -7.38
N THR A 847 -25.92 1.24 -6.41
CA THR A 847 -25.14 0.01 -6.67
C THR A 847 -25.94 -1.01 -7.49
N ALA A 848 -27.26 -1.08 -7.28
CA ALA A 848 -28.13 -1.94 -8.08
C ALA A 848 -28.45 -1.36 -9.46
N ARG A 849 -28.68 -0.04 -9.55
CA ARG A 849 -28.99 0.63 -10.81
C ARG A 849 -27.80 0.72 -11.76
N ARG A 850 -26.58 0.73 -11.23
CA ARG A 850 -25.34 0.93 -11.98
C ARG A 850 -24.35 -0.17 -11.64
N LYS A 851 -23.84 -0.85 -12.68
CA LYS A 851 -22.72 -1.79 -12.57
C LYS A 851 -21.40 -1.04 -12.40
N THR A 852 -21.31 -0.18 -11.40
CA THR A 852 -20.08 0.56 -11.10
C THR A 852 -19.27 -0.17 -10.04
N VAL A 853 -17.94 -0.09 -10.16
CA VAL A 853 -17.02 -0.79 -9.24
C VAL A 853 -17.11 -0.22 -7.83
N ASN A 854 -17.36 1.09 -7.68
CA ASN A 854 -17.45 1.71 -6.36
C ASN A 854 -18.20 3.06 -6.37
N VAL A 855 -19.49 3.04 -6.01
CA VAL A 855 -20.32 4.26 -5.87
C VAL A 855 -19.71 5.27 -4.88
N LEU A 856 -18.93 4.81 -3.90
CA LEU A 856 -18.40 5.63 -2.80
C LEU A 856 -17.33 6.64 -3.24
N ARG A 857 -16.86 6.53 -4.49
CA ARG A 857 -15.91 7.48 -5.10
C ARG A 857 -16.58 8.49 -6.05
N THR A 858 -17.91 8.54 -6.07
CA THR A 858 -18.69 9.47 -6.90
C THR A 858 -19.24 10.63 -6.06
N PRO A 859 -19.63 11.77 -6.68
CA PRO A 859 -20.32 12.86 -5.98
C PRO A 859 -21.50 12.38 -5.13
N MET A 860 -22.35 11.50 -5.64
CA MET A 860 -23.45 10.91 -4.86
C MET A 860 -22.95 10.07 -3.70
N GLY A 861 -21.88 9.29 -3.89
CA GLY A 861 -21.22 8.56 -2.81
C GLY A 861 -20.72 9.48 -1.69
N TYR A 862 -20.11 10.61 -2.04
CA TYR A 862 -19.64 11.61 -1.09
C TYR A 862 -20.79 12.27 -0.33
N ILE A 863 -21.86 12.67 -1.03
CA ILE A 863 -23.07 13.23 -0.42
C ILE A 863 -23.69 12.24 0.58
N CYS A 864 -23.90 10.99 0.18
CA CYS A 864 -24.50 9.98 1.06
C CYS A 864 -23.58 9.57 2.21
N THR A 865 -22.28 9.88 2.15
CA THR A 865 -21.31 9.58 3.22
C THR A 865 -20.87 10.80 4.01
N GLY A 866 -21.45 11.98 3.74
CA GLY A 866 -21.13 13.23 4.45
C GLY A 866 -19.74 13.79 4.16
N ARG A 867 -19.09 13.39 3.06
CA ARG A 867 -17.82 13.98 2.62
C ARG A 867 -18.08 15.31 1.93
N GLU A 868 -17.23 16.29 2.17
CA GLU A 868 -17.29 17.58 1.46
C GLU A 868 -16.91 17.41 -0.02
N MET A 869 -17.41 18.31 -0.86
CA MET A 869 -17.09 18.33 -2.29
C MET A 869 -15.58 18.61 -2.43
N GLU A 870 -14.81 17.68 -3.00
CA GLU A 870 -13.45 17.99 -3.44
C GLU A 870 -13.57 19.08 -4.51
N SER A 871 -13.08 20.29 -4.22
CA SER A 871 -13.05 21.37 -5.20
C SER A 871 -12.26 20.89 -6.41
N THR A 872 -12.95 20.60 -7.52
CA THR A 872 -12.26 20.43 -8.79
C THR A 872 -11.61 21.75 -9.11
N ASP A 873 -10.28 21.79 -9.09
CA ASP A 873 -9.50 22.91 -9.61
C ASP A 873 -10.07 23.29 -10.99
N SER A 874 -10.73 24.44 -11.04
CA SER A 874 -10.99 25.16 -12.28
C SER A 874 -9.64 25.29 -13.00
N PRO A 875 -9.53 24.93 -14.29
CA PRO A 875 -8.38 25.36 -15.05
C PRO A 875 -8.39 26.89 -14.97
N GLY A 876 -7.36 27.46 -14.32
CA GLY A 876 -7.27 28.89 -14.14
C GLY A 876 -7.32 29.57 -15.50
N ASP A 877 -8.33 30.42 -15.67
CA ASP A 877 -8.26 31.56 -16.57
C ASP A 877 -7.07 32.42 -16.11
N ALA A 878 -5.90 32.13 -16.66
CA ALA A 878 -4.80 33.07 -16.68
C ALA A 878 -4.96 33.90 -17.96
N ASN A 879 -5.40 35.14 -17.77
CA ASN A 879 -5.23 36.22 -18.73
C ASN A 879 -3.82 36.20 -19.32
N GLY A 880 -3.71 36.36 -20.65
CA GLY A 880 -2.44 36.59 -21.34
C GLY A 880 -2.56 36.48 -22.85
N ASP A 881 -2.92 37.60 -23.46
CA ASP A 881 -2.53 38.07 -24.80
C ASP A 881 -3.22 37.50 -26.04
N GLU A 882 -4.14 38.33 -26.56
CA GLU A 882 -4.45 38.46 -27.98
C GLU A 882 -3.15 38.77 -28.74
N ASP A 883 -2.66 37.82 -29.53
CA ASP A 883 -1.85 38.12 -30.71
C ASP A 883 -2.52 37.40 -31.90
N GLU A 884 -3.25 38.19 -32.69
CA GLU A 884 -3.63 37.87 -34.05
C GLU A 884 -2.34 37.66 -34.88
N ALA A 885 -2.15 36.45 -35.39
CA ALA A 885 -1.30 36.21 -36.55
C ALA A 885 -2.02 35.26 -37.50
N ASP A 886 -2.58 35.89 -38.54
CA ASP A 886 -2.98 35.27 -39.80
C ASP A 886 -1.90 34.32 -40.32
N GLU A 887 -2.29 33.10 -40.71
CA GLU A 887 -1.76 32.48 -41.93
C GLU A 887 -2.65 31.31 -42.35
N ALA A 888 -3.67 31.64 -43.15
CA ALA A 888 -4.27 30.71 -44.09
C ALA A 888 -3.68 31.00 -45.48
N GLY A 889 -2.95 30.04 -46.04
CA GLY A 889 -2.72 29.96 -47.47
C GLY A 889 -1.39 29.32 -47.86
N LEU A 890 -1.42 28.07 -48.33
CA LEU A 890 -1.29 27.74 -49.76
C LEU A 890 -1.02 26.24 -49.95
N VAL A 891 -1.96 25.60 -50.66
CA VAL A 891 -1.74 24.69 -51.80
C VAL A 891 -0.36 24.02 -51.90
N GLU A 892 -0.23 22.79 -51.38
CA GLU A 892 0.04 21.52 -52.10
C GLU A 892 0.07 20.33 -51.11
#